data_AF-A0A661QGG7-F1
#
_entry.id   AF-A0A661QGG7-F1
#
_cell.length_a   1.000
_cell.length_b   1.000
_cell.length_c   1.000
_cell.angle_alpha   90.00
_cell.angle_beta   90.00
_cell.angle_gamma   90.00
#
_symmetry.space_group_name_H-M   'P 1'
#
loop_
_entity.id
_entity.type
_entity.pdbx_description
1 polymer ?
#
loop_
_entity_poly.entity_id
_entity_poly.type
_entity_poly.pdbx_seq_one_letter_code
_entity_poly.pdbx_strand_id
1 'polypeptide(L)'
;PRADMKNNIVGSDSLILEASDGAIGSSGFPIRVTLQGNTPYVTARASGDIYLTETTGDFYIDLVNTDGDVELISQQGGIYDWLEDLNTDIYADNINIRALMDIGRGSDNNKALDIEIPDANGQLILDTTSGGANIFSIRDVNLGSSNIYGTFRLESMGAIEVQGDVSVGGDVSFVSGGDITFGAALIAPNSTVDLNPSGNNILDNNDNSYLWAESLVINDATNIGCLRDNQELDIDVNTLNITNTSGSGYIRELTDIALNLLELGEDFILTAGGNVGIDTVTAGGGISLTSTGAVIDINGSANNITANNLIIVSSSGVGSNGVLETTVNNLDAVNTNNAIRIVNSGKLNLIDLNGDGYSVNNLNSKIEILASSPLNVNSAVSSGTDITLQATEDGEDDDHLTISVNVISAGGGLITLNSGADFLQTAGMIATAGNVDINADYDGSGKGSIIQSRGLIAATTLFTDASENIILTQADNDVVNLDASSTLSGDIEYRDKNAINLIDVDTANGAITVNAKGKITAIDVDSSATDNGINNISLTSATAGIKAIWIDAGTKNDVFLTAKQGSITQDGVPACDVASDELHIDAQKGIDLDTRSNILLADNSQIGDIVIDNTGDLYAKHVDNKGGNIRITTHSDLFVGNIQAQGSNDVYLNAATGSIWDDLFADADDLNYIRGDLVDLVALEDIGDMAVSNGDIDVRANTINASCSGDLILEAKDGTLFNNISAGGRMSLTACGSIILGNITSDGFIDIRVSQGDITVTTDTITSYNSGVRLTTDTGSIYAQGPGPHIIAADDSFLNAPNGKISPLPGVPLNVSIKGGLYLDIANLSITYPTRENYGNLIGTITPLNTPILIPTRFPEPLNPP
;
A
#
# COMPACT_ATOMS: atom_id res chain seq x y z
N PRO A 1 -25.30 44.43 -79.80
CA PRO A 1 -24.95 43.42 -80.84
C PRO A 1 -26.21 42.67 -81.33
N ARG A 2 -26.29 42.31 -82.62
CA ARG A 2 -27.37 41.42 -83.12
C ARG A 2 -27.27 40.05 -82.43
N ALA A 3 -28.41 39.44 -82.12
CA ALA A 3 -28.54 38.17 -81.40
C ALA A 3 -28.03 36.92 -82.16
N ASP A 4 -27.43 37.09 -83.34
CA ASP A 4 -26.96 36.02 -84.23
C ASP A 4 -25.43 35.90 -84.32
N MET A 5 -24.65 36.86 -83.79
CA MET A 5 -23.19 36.73 -83.73
C MET A 5 -22.78 36.05 -82.43
N LYS A 6 -22.25 34.82 -82.53
CA LYS A 6 -21.76 34.05 -81.38
C LYS A 6 -20.56 34.71 -80.69
N ASN A 7 -19.74 35.45 -81.44
CA ASN A 7 -18.47 36.06 -81.01
C ASN A 7 -18.40 37.54 -81.46
N ASN A 8 -17.79 38.42 -80.66
CA ASN A 8 -17.56 39.83 -80.99
C ASN A 8 -16.30 40.02 -81.84
N ILE A 9 -15.22 39.30 -81.51
CA ILE A 9 -13.91 39.39 -82.15
C ILE A 9 -13.43 37.96 -82.46
N VAL A 10 -12.99 37.74 -83.70
CA VAL A 10 -12.39 36.47 -84.14
C VAL A 10 -11.06 36.77 -84.81
N GLY A 11 -9.98 36.17 -84.34
CA GLY A 11 -8.62 36.40 -84.82
C GLY A 11 -7.79 35.12 -84.83
N SER A 12 -6.65 35.15 -85.52
CA SER A 12 -5.68 34.04 -85.55
C SER A 12 -4.37 34.37 -84.84
N ASP A 13 -4.30 35.53 -84.19
CA ASP A 13 -3.11 36.08 -83.53
C ASP A 13 -3.59 36.94 -82.33
N SER A 14 -2.69 37.64 -81.70
CA SER A 14 -2.86 38.35 -80.43
C SER A 14 -3.82 39.53 -80.50
N LEU A 15 -4.48 39.85 -79.38
CA LEU A 15 -5.51 40.88 -79.29
C LEU A 15 -5.14 41.94 -78.25
N ILE A 16 -5.14 43.22 -78.66
CA ILE A 16 -4.99 44.36 -77.76
C ILE A 16 -6.29 45.14 -77.71
N LEU A 17 -6.86 45.32 -76.52
CA LEU A 17 -8.05 46.13 -76.26
C LEU A 17 -7.69 47.28 -75.32
N GLU A 18 -8.01 48.50 -75.71
CA GLU A 18 -7.73 49.70 -74.91
C GLU A 18 -8.95 50.61 -74.84
N ALA A 19 -9.33 50.98 -73.62
CA ALA A 19 -10.30 52.03 -73.34
C ALA A 19 -9.61 53.10 -72.49
N SER A 20 -9.41 54.29 -73.04
CA SER A 20 -8.77 55.39 -72.31
C SER A 20 -9.67 56.00 -71.22
N ASP A 21 -10.99 55.84 -71.37
CA ASP A 21 -12.02 56.27 -70.42
C ASP A 21 -13.18 55.25 -70.48
N GLY A 22 -13.49 54.61 -69.36
CA GLY A 22 -14.55 53.61 -69.22
C GLY A 22 -14.11 52.15 -69.32
N ALA A 23 -15.11 51.26 -69.39
CA ALA A 23 -14.95 49.81 -69.34
C ALA A 23 -14.70 49.14 -70.71
N ILE A 24 -14.07 47.97 -70.72
CA ILE A 24 -14.01 47.04 -71.85
C ILE A 24 -15.08 45.97 -71.65
N GLY A 25 -16.22 46.10 -72.33
CA GLY A 25 -17.38 45.24 -72.12
C GLY A 25 -18.23 45.70 -70.92
N SER A 26 -19.19 44.86 -70.51
CA SER A 26 -19.98 45.08 -69.29
C SER A 26 -20.51 43.77 -68.74
N SER A 27 -20.88 43.73 -67.46
CA SER A 27 -21.58 42.59 -66.85
C SER A 27 -22.78 42.16 -67.71
N GLY A 28 -22.89 40.85 -67.97
CA GLY A 28 -23.91 40.25 -68.85
C GLY A 28 -23.70 40.45 -70.36
N PHE A 29 -22.81 41.36 -70.78
CA PHE A 29 -22.45 41.60 -72.18
C PHE A 29 -20.91 41.72 -72.35
N PRO A 30 -20.15 40.66 -72.03
CA PRO A 30 -18.70 40.66 -72.21
C PRO A 30 -18.32 40.76 -73.69
N ILE A 31 -17.09 41.21 -73.96
CA ILE A 31 -16.53 41.07 -75.30
C ILE A 31 -16.14 39.61 -75.50
N ARG A 32 -16.87 38.93 -76.39
CA ARG A 32 -16.60 37.54 -76.74
C ARG A 32 -15.50 37.45 -77.79
N VAL A 33 -14.40 36.80 -77.44
CA VAL A 33 -13.22 36.63 -78.28
C VAL A 33 -13.10 35.17 -78.72
N THR A 34 -12.46 34.98 -79.88
CA THR A 34 -12.05 33.68 -80.41
C THR A 34 -10.69 33.85 -81.07
N LEU A 35 -9.64 33.39 -80.42
CA LEU A 35 -8.29 33.43 -80.98
C LEU A 35 -7.82 32.02 -81.36
N GLN A 36 -7.53 31.79 -82.64
CA GLN A 36 -7.19 30.46 -83.21
C GLN A 36 -5.71 30.30 -83.59
N GLY A 37 -4.84 31.19 -83.09
CA GLY A 37 -3.40 31.15 -83.35
C GLY A 37 -2.66 30.03 -82.63
N ASN A 38 -1.36 29.90 -82.87
CA ASN A 38 -0.48 29.10 -82.02
C ASN A 38 -0.16 29.93 -80.77
N THR A 39 -0.87 29.65 -79.65
CA THR A 39 -0.83 30.37 -78.36
C THR A 39 -1.07 31.90 -78.46
N PRO A 40 -2.27 32.34 -78.89
CA PRO A 40 -2.59 33.76 -79.00
C PRO A 40 -2.85 34.37 -77.61
N TYR A 41 -2.31 35.57 -77.36
CA TYR A 41 -2.45 36.26 -76.07
C TYR A 41 -3.38 37.47 -76.15
N VAL A 42 -3.80 37.95 -74.98
CA VAL A 42 -4.62 39.15 -74.82
C VAL A 42 -3.96 40.17 -73.90
N THR A 43 -3.90 41.41 -74.38
CA THR A 43 -3.64 42.61 -73.59
C THR A 43 -4.94 43.42 -73.51
N ALA A 44 -5.45 43.73 -72.32
CA ALA A 44 -6.62 44.59 -72.13
C ALA A 44 -6.34 45.68 -71.09
N ARG A 45 -6.61 46.95 -71.45
CA ARG A 45 -6.36 48.10 -70.57
C ARG A 45 -7.55 49.04 -70.53
N ALA A 46 -8.07 49.33 -69.34
CA ALA A 46 -9.25 50.18 -69.16
C ALA A 46 -9.12 51.03 -67.89
N SER A 47 -9.87 52.14 -67.80
CA SER A 47 -10.00 52.90 -66.55
C SER A 47 -11.24 52.52 -65.72
N GLY A 48 -12.06 51.60 -66.24
CA GLY A 48 -13.16 50.94 -65.54
C GLY A 48 -13.16 49.45 -65.88
N ASP A 49 -14.21 48.73 -65.53
CA ASP A 49 -14.23 47.26 -65.58
C ASP A 49 -13.81 46.62 -66.92
N ILE A 50 -13.30 45.39 -66.88
CA ILE A 50 -12.95 44.58 -68.05
C ILE A 50 -13.72 43.26 -67.99
N TYR A 51 -14.58 43.01 -68.99
CA TYR A 51 -15.39 41.80 -69.14
C TYR A 51 -15.08 41.11 -70.47
N LEU A 52 -14.35 40.00 -70.42
CA LEU A 52 -13.92 39.23 -71.59
C LEU A 52 -14.36 37.77 -71.53
N THR A 53 -14.65 37.18 -72.70
CA THR A 53 -15.00 35.76 -72.78
C THR A 53 -14.33 35.11 -73.99
N GLU A 54 -13.37 34.22 -73.77
CA GLU A 54 -12.88 33.31 -74.81
C GLU A 54 -13.88 32.16 -75.01
N THR A 55 -14.25 31.94 -76.25
CA THR A 55 -15.38 31.07 -76.63
C THR A 55 -14.92 29.71 -77.15
N THR A 56 -13.66 29.59 -77.61
CA THR A 56 -13.07 28.34 -78.10
C THR A 56 -11.58 28.25 -77.74
N GLY A 57 -11.21 27.26 -76.93
CA GLY A 57 -9.81 26.99 -76.57
C GLY A 57 -9.34 27.73 -75.33
N ASP A 58 -8.02 27.82 -75.19
CA ASP A 58 -7.32 28.39 -74.04
C ASP A 58 -7.19 29.91 -74.17
N PHE A 59 -7.28 30.62 -73.04
CA PHE A 59 -7.23 32.07 -72.97
C PHE A 59 -5.90 32.50 -72.33
N TYR A 60 -4.92 32.82 -73.17
CA TYR A 60 -3.61 33.28 -72.69
C TYR A 60 -3.64 34.80 -72.42
N ILE A 61 -3.19 35.20 -71.24
CA ILE A 61 -3.16 36.57 -70.77
C ILE A 61 -1.71 37.08 -70.83
N ASP A 62 -1.51 38.25 -71.42
CA ASP A 62 -0.24 38.99 -71.36
C ASP A 62 -0.35 40.12 -70.33
N LEU A 63 -1.45 40.88 -70.37
CA LEU A 63 -1.74 41.90 -69.35
C LEU A 63 -3.21 42.33 -69.40
N VAL A 64 -3.92 42.22 -68.30
CA VAL A 64 -5.23 42.82 -68.04
C VAL A 64 -5.07 43.82 -66.90
N ASN A 65 -5.26 45.11 -67.18
CA ASN A 65 -5.01 46.17 -66.20
C ASN A 65 -6.15 47.19 -66.18
N THR A 66 -6.74 47.37 -65.00
CA THR A 66 -7.78 48.37 -64.74
C THR A 66 -7.81 48.83 -63.28
N ASP A 67 -8.38 50.01 -63.04
CA ASP A 67 -8.75 50.52 -61.70
C ASP A 67 -10.19 50.06 -61.29
N GLY A 68 -10.82 49.16 -62.06
CA GLY A 68 -12.15 48.60 -61.77
C GLY A 68 -12.11 47.07 -61.67
N ASP A 69 -13.26 46.42 -61.92
CA ASP A 69 -13.39 44.96 -61.77
C ASP A 69 -12.99 44.20 -63.05
N VAL A 70 -12.49 42.98 -62.91
CA VAL A 70 -12.18 42.06 -64.02
C VAL A 70 -13.09 40.82 -63.94
N GLU A 71 -13.76 40.49 -65.04
CA GLU A 71 -14.38 39.18 -65.27
C GLU A 71 -13.79 38.54 -66.55
N LEU A 72 -13.09 37.41 -66.38
CA LEU A 72 -12.56 36.61 -67.49
C LEU A 72 -13.25 35.25 -67.53
N ILE A 73 -13.72 34.85 -68.71
CA ILE A 73 -14.39 33.56 -68.90
C ILE A 73 -13.74 32.80 -70.06
N SER A 74 -13.29 31.57 -69.84
CA SER A 74 -12.94 30.62 -70.90
C SER A 74 -13.98 29.51 -70.97
N GLN A 75 -14.75 29.47 -72.06
CA GLN A 75 -15.89 28.54 -72.19
C GLN A 75 -15.47 27.08 -72.47
N GLN A 76 -14.27 26.85 -73.01
CA GLN A 76 -13.83 25.54 -73.48
C GLN A 76 -12.41 25.14 -73.09
N GLY A 77 -11.60 26.07 -72.58
CA GLY A 77 -10.22 25.81 -72.17
C GLY A 77 -9.93 26.36 -70.79
N GLY A 78 -8.65 26.58 -70.52
CA GLY A 78 -8.21 27.27 -69.31
C GLY A 78 -7.85 28.74 -69.55
N ILE A 79 -7.37 29.39 -68.50
CA ILE A 79 -6.90 30.79 -68.51
C ILE A 79 -5.48 30.81 -67.96
N TYR A 80 -4.51 31.32 -68.70
CA TYR A 80 -3.08 31.09 -68.41
C TYR A 80 -2.24 32.34 -68.59
N ASP A 81 -1.18 32.47 -67.80
CA ASP A 81 -0.04 33.32 -68.10
C ASP A 81 0.54 32.91 -69.47
N TRP A 82 0.69 33.90 -70.35
CA TRP A 82 1.28 33.71 -71.66
C TRP A 82 2.82 33.60 -71.63
N LEU A 83 3.49 34.39 -70.79
CA LEU A 83 4.94 34.51 -70.74
C LEU A 83 5.58 33.47 -69.82
N GLU A 84 4.81 32.88 -68.91
CA GLU A 84 5.32 32.00 -67.86
C GLU A 84 6.43 32.69 -67.04
N ASP A 85 6.13 33.89 -66.54
CA ASP A 85 7.04 34.69 -65.71
C ASP A 85 6.47 35.03 -64.32
N LEU A 86 6.84 36.16 -63.73
CA LEU A 86 6.36 36.59 -62.39
C LEU A 86 5.77 38.01 -62.45
N ASN A 87 5.57 38.51 -63.67
CA ASN A 87 5.01 39.83 -63.89
C ASN A 87 3.49 39.71 -63.80
N THR A 88 2.88 40.64 -63.09
CA THR A 88 1.42 40.71 -62.98
C THR A 88 0.71 40.61 -64.34
N ASP A 89 -0.03 39.53 -64.53
CA ASP A 89 -0.94 39.31 -65.66
C ASP A 89 -2.22 40.10 -65.47
N ILE A 90 -2.76 40.16 -64.24
CA ILE A 90 -4.05 40.79 -63.95
C ILE A 90 -3.94 41.75 -62.77
N TYR A 91 -4.24 43.02 -63.00
CA TYR A 91 -4.32 44.07 -61.99
C TYR A 91 -5.73 44.69 -61.99
N ALA A 92 -6.49 44.55 -60.90
CA ALA A 92 -7.89 45.00 -60.79
C ALA A 92 -8.42 45.02 -59.35
N ASP A 93 -9.45 45.83 -59.07
CA ASP A 93 -10.09 45.93 -57.74
C ASP A 93 -10.77 44.62 -57.31
N ASN A 94 -11.43 43.91 -58.22
CA ASN A 94 -11.91 42.54 -58.02
C ASN A 94 -11.55 41.69 -59.23
N ILE A 95 -11.25 40.40 -59.01
CA ILE A 95 -10.86 39.47 -60.08
C ILE A 95 -11.78 38.25 -60.02
N ASN A 96 -12.63 38.08 -61.03
CA ASN A 96 -13.50 36.93 -61.21
C ASN A 96 -13.10 36.14 -62.46
N ILE A 97 -12.69 34.89 -62.27
CA ILE A 97 -12.15 34.06 -63.34
C ILE A 97 -12.94 32.76 -63.40
N ARG A 98 -13.51 32.48 -64.58
CA ARG A 98 -14.21 31.22 -64.86
C ARG A 98 -13.57 30.46 -66.00
N ALA A 99 -13.22 29.20 -65.80
CA ALA A 99 -12.61 28.35 -66.83
C ALA A 99 -13.25 26.97 -66.89
N LEU A 100 -13.20 26.32 -68.06
CA LEU A 100 -13.56 24.90 -68.14
C LEU A 100 -12.44 24.03 -67.55
N MET A 101 -11.19 24.35 -67.90
CA MET A 101 -9.97 23.65 -67.45
C MET A 101 -9.29 24.45 -66.34
N ASP A 102 -7.95 24.49 -66.31
CA ASP A 102 -7.17 25.11 -65.24
C ASP A 102 -7.15 26.66 -65.35
N ILE A 103 -6.97 27.32 -64.21
CA ILE A 103 -6.60 28.75 -64.10
C ILE A 103 -5.15 28.82 -63.63
N GLY A 104 -4.25 29.36 -64.44
CA GLY A 104 -2.81 29.11 -64.30
C GLY A 104 -2.45 27.66 -64.66
N ARG A 105 -1.16 27.36 -64.85
CA ARG A 105 -0.67 25.98 -65.09
C ARG A 105 0.45 25.60 -64.15
N GLY A 106 0.79 24.32 -64.18
CA GLY A 106 2.00 23.80 -63.52
C GLY A 106 1.91 23.83 -62.00
N SER A 107 3.07 23.68 -61.38
CA SER A 107 3.25 23.62 -59.93
C SER A 107 4.33 24.59 -59.44
N ASP A 108 4.71 25.54 -60.30
CA ASP A 108 5.75 26.54 -60.07
C ASP A 108 5.15 27.93 -60.29
N ASN A 109 5.69 28.93 -59.59
CA ASN A 109 5.13 30.29 -59.62
C ASN A 109 5.28 30.94 -60.99
N ASN A 110 6.31 30.54 -61.75
CA ASN A 110 6.51 30.96 -63.13
C ASN A 110 5.37 30.54 -64.07
N LYS A 111 4.46 29.66 -63.67
CA LYS A 111 3.30 29.29 -64.51
C LYS A 111 1.98 29.58 -63.82
N ALA A 112 2.05 30.18 -62.63
CA ALA A 112 0.87 30.68 -61.97
C ALA A 112 0.27 31.80 -62.83
N LEU A 113 -1.02 32.06 -62.64
CA LEU A 113 -1.58 33.30 -63.12
C LEU A 113 -1.24 34.38 -62.08
N ASP A 114 -0.43 35.35 -62.48
CA ASP A 114 0.05 36.39 -61.58
C ASP A 114 -0.99 37.51 -61.43
N ILE A 115 -1.46 37.73 -60.21
CA ILE A 115 -2.54 38.69 -59.95
C ILE A 115 -2.17 39.72 -58.90
N GLU A 116 -2.79 40.89 -59.00
CA GLU A 116 -2.69 41.96 -58.02
C GLU A 116 -4.04 42.62 -57.76
N ILE A 117 -4.46 42.60 -56.49
CA ILE A 117 -5.71 43.20 -56.04
C ILE A 117 -5.35 44.41 -55.15
N PRO A 118 -5.50 45.65 -55.64
CA PRO A 118 -5.05 46.83 -54.92
C PRO A 118 -6.04 47.34 -53.87
N ASP A 119 -7.33 47.07 -54.04
CA ASP A 119 -8.36 47.32 -53.04
C ASP A 119 -8.21 46.31 -51.89
N ALA A 120 -8.10 46.81 -50.66
CA ALA A 120 -8.02 45.96 -49.48
C ALA A 120 -9.28 45.11 -49.24
N ASN A 121 -10.43 45.48 -49.83
CA ASN A 121 -11.66 44.69 -49.80
C ASN A 121 -11.93 43.93 -51.10
N GLY A 122 -11.02 44.06 -52.06
CA GLY A 122 -11.11 43.37 -53.34
C GLY A 122 -11.02 41.87 -53.16
N GLN A 123 -11.77 41.10 -53.96
CA GLN A 123 -11.80 39.64 -53.87
C GLN A 123 -11.30 38.97 -55.14
N LEU A 124 -10.64 37.82 -54.93
CA LEU A 124 -10.37 36.82 -55.95
C LEU A 124 -11.47 35.75 -55.91
N ILE A 125 -12.15 35.55 -57.04
CA ILE A 125 -13.16 34.50 -57.23
C ILE A 125 -12.72 33.60 -58.38
N LEU A 126 -12.63 32.29 -58.12
CA LEU A 126 -12.17 31.29 -59.07
C LEU A 126 -13.24 30.20 -59.25
N ASP A 127 -13.70 30.01 -60.48
CA ASP A 127 -14.60 28.91 -60.84
C ASP A 127 -13.98 28.07 -61.96
N THR A 128 -13.65 26.81 -61.69
CA THR A 128 -13.31 25.84 -62.75
C THR A 128 -14.45 24.83 -62.94
N THR A 129 -14.45 24.08 -64.04
CA THR A 129 -15.43 22.97 -64.24
C THR A 129 -14.78 21.59 -64.21
N SER A 130 -13.46 21.51 -64.46
CA SER A 130 -12.71 20.25 -64.48
C SER A 130 -11.22 20.38 -64.15
N GLY A 131 -10.70 21.60 -63.98
CA GLY A 131 -9.27 21.87 -63.73
C GLY A 131 -8.99 22.47 -62.35
N GLY A 132 -7.71 22.66 -62.04
CA GLY A 132 -7.21 23.31 -60.83
C GLY A 132 -7.00 24.82 -60.98
N ALA A 133 -6.41 25.42 -59.94
CA ALA A 133 -5.96 26.81 -59.95
C ALA A 133 -4.54 26.92 -59.39
N ASN A 134 -3.67 27.69 -60.05
CA ASN A 134 -2.33 28.06 -59.59
C ASN A 134 -2.19 29.58 -59.69
N ILE A 135 -2.14 30.26 -58.54
CA ILE A 135 -2.17 31.72 -58.42
C ILE A 135 -0.95 32.21 -57.65
N PHE A 136 -0.36 33.30 -58.11
CA PHE A 136 0.71 34.01 -57.41
C PHE A 136 0.35 35.50 -57.27
N SER A 137 0.69 36.09 -56.13
CA SER A 137 0.53 37.52 -55.87
C SER A 137 1.66 38.06 -54.99
N ILE A 138 2.08 39.29 -55.21
CA ILE A 138 3.01 39.99 -54.32
C ILE A 138 2.29 40.80 -53.22
N ARG A 139 0.96 40.75 -53.16
CA ARG A 139 0.10 41.45 -52.19
C ARG A 139 -0.88 40.50 -51.51
N ASP A 140 -1.62 41.02 -50.54
CA ASP A 140 -2.67 40.30 -49.85
C ASP A 140 -3.73 39.77 -50.83
N VAL A 141 -4.26 38.57 -50.58
CA VAL A 141 -5.30 37.95 -51.40
C VAL A 141 -6.48 37.61 -50.52
N ASN A 142 -7.61 38.27 -50.77
CA ASN A 142 -8.89 37.89 -50.19
C ASN A 142 -9.63 36.95 -51.14
N LEU A 143 -9.84 35.71 -50.75
CA LEU A 143 -10.60 34.73 -51.51
C LEU A 143 -12.10 34.90 -51.24
N GLY A 144 -12.85 35.23 -52.30
CA GLY A 144 -14.30 35.15 -52.30
C GLY A 144 -14.78 33.73 -52.54
N SER A 145 -16.10 33.53 -52.54
CA SER A 145 -16.71 32.22 -52.77
C SER A 145 -16.27 31.62 -54.11
N SER A 146 -15.57 30.48 -54.05
CA SER A 146 -14.87 29.89 -55.20
C SER A 146 -15.11 28.37 -55.28
N ASN A 147 -15.09 27.82 -56.50
CA ASN A 147 -15.27 26.40 -56.75
C ASN A 147 -14.23 25.88 -57.76
N ILE A 148 -13.23 25.16 -57.26
CA ILE A 148 -12.12 24.63 -58.03
C ILE A 148 -12.21 23.10 -58.07
N TYR A 149 -12.33 22.50 -59.25
CA TYR A 149 -12.50 21.04 -59.39
C TYR A 149 -11.20 20.24 -59.21
N GLY A 150 -10.03 20.85 -59.40
CA GLY A 150 -8.71 20.23 -59.25
C GLY A 150 -7.94 20.76 -58.03
N THR A 151 -6.61 20.62 -58.06
CA THR A 151 -5.69 21.19 -57.05
C THR A 151 -5.75 22.71 -57.04
N PHE A 152 -5.67 23.32 -55.86
CA PHE A 152 -5.59 24.77 -55.70
C PHE A 152 -4.29 25.18 -54.98
N ARG A 153 -3.40 25.85 -55.71
CA ARG A 153 -2.20 26.49 -55.17
C ARG A 153 -2.40 28.02 -55.18
N LEU A 154 -2.17 28.65 -54.04
CA LEU A 154 -2.13 30.09 -53.89
C LEU A 154 -0.88 30.48 -53.11
N GLU A 155 -0.01 31.26 -53.74
CA GLU A 155 1.15 31.86 -53.09
C GLU A 155 1.01 33.38 -53.09
N SER A 156 1.01 33.98 -51.91
CA SER A 156 0.94 35.42 -51.69
C SER A 156 2.15 35.88 -50.88
N MET A 157 2.83 36.95 -51.30
CA MET A 157 3.84 37.60 -50.45
C MET A 157 3.21 38.44 -49.32
N GLY A 158 1.88 38.65 -49.36
CA GLY A 158 1.07 39.25 -48.31
C GLY A 158 0.26 38.19 -47.56
N ALA A 159 -0.79 38.63 -46.87
CA ALA A 159 -1.76 37.78 -46.16
C ALA A 159 -2.70 37.05 -47.13
N ILE A 160 -3.21 35.89 -46.72
CA ILE A 160 -4.31 35.19 -47.41
C ILE A 160 -5.52 35.18 -46.49
N GLU A 161 -6.66 35.68 -46.95
CA GLU A 161 -7.92 35.65 -46.19
C GLU A 161 -9.01 34.90 -46.97
N VAL A 162 -9.57 33.85 -46.39
CA VAL A 162 -10.74 33.13 -46.94
C VAL A 162 -12.00 33.84 -46.46
N GLN A 163 -12.59 34.69 -47.29
CA GLN A 163 -13.77 35.51 -46.94
C GLN A 163 -15.11 34.90 -47.40
N GLY A 164 -15.08 34.01 -48.40
CA GLY A 164 -16.25 33.24 -48.84
C GLY A 164 -15.91 31.76 -48.99
N ASP A 165 -16.92 30.89 -48.92
CA ASP A 165 -16.70 29.44 -48.97
C ASP A 165 -15.92 29.02 -50.23
N VAL A 166 -14.82 28.31 -50.04
CA VAL A 166 -13.96 27.78 -51.10
C VAL A 166 -14.09 26.27 -51.14
N SER A 167 -14.63 25.72 -52.23
CA SER A 167 -14.68 24.27 -52.46
C SER A 167 -13.61 23.85 -53.45
N VAL A 168 -12.83 22.83 -53.08
CA VAL A 168 -11.72 22.30 -53.88
C VAL A 168 -11.85 20.79 -54.04
N GLY A 169 -11.70 20.29 -55.27
CA GLY A 169 -11.79 18.86 -55.57
C GLY A 169 -10.49 18.06 -55.44
N GLY A 170 -9.37 18.73 -55.19
CA GLY A 170 -8.05 18.14 -54.94
C GLY A 170 -7.28 18.88 -53.84
N ASP A 171 -5.96 18.66 -53.79
CA ASP A 171 -5.11 19.26 -52.75
C ASP A 171 -5.13 20.79 -52.77
N VAL A 172 -5.00 21.39 -51.59
CA VAL A 172 -4.89 22.84 -51.40
C VAL A 172 -3.52 23.17 -50.83
N SER A 173 -2.85 24.19 -51.36
CA SER A 173 -1.58 24.68 -50.84
C SER A 173 -1.60 26.21 -50.78
N PHE A 174 -1.60 26.76 -49.56
CA PHE A 174 -1.54 28.19 -49.29
C PHE A 174 -0.20 28.55 -48.71
N VAL A 175 0.55 29.40 -49.41
CA VAL A 175 1.81 29.98 -48.94
C VAL A 175 1.62 31.49 -48.79
N SER A 176 1.80 32.02 -47.59
CA SER A 176 1.58 33.43 -47.29
C SER A 176 2.82 34.07 -46.67
N GLY A 177 3.14 35.30 -47.08
CA GLY A 177 4.11 36.16 -46.41
C GLY A 177 3.54 36.95 -45.23
N GLY A 178 2.23 36.85 -44.99
CA GLY A 178 1.48 37.37 -43.85
C GLY A 178 0.66 36.28 -43.17
N ASP A 179 -0.37 36.68 -42.41
CA ASP A 179 -1.28 35.73 -41.75
C ASP A 179 -2.16 34.98 -42.79
N ILE A 180 -2.52 33.73 -42.49
CA ILE A 180 -3.59 33.00 -43.18
C ILE A 180 -4.83 33.06 -42.28
N THR A 181 -5.91 33.68 -42.76
CA THR A 181 -7.13 33.92 -41.97
C THR A 181 -8.33 33.22 -42.59
N PHE A 182 -9.05 32.46 -41.78
CA PHE A 182 -10.30 31.81 -42.16
C PHE A 182 -11.50 32.59 -41.62
N GLY A 183 -12.18 33.32 -42.52
CA GLY A 183 -13.48 33.94 -42.27
C GLY A 183 -14.66 33.16 -42.87
N ALA A 184 -14.38 32.14 -43.69
CA ALA A 184 -15.32 31.25 -44.35
C ALA A 184 -14.72 29.84 -44.50
N ALA A 185 -15.52 28.86 -44.94
CA ALA A 185 -15.09 27.47 -44.99
C ALA A 185 -14.12 27.20 -46.15
N LEU A 186 -13.12 26.34 -45.90
CA LEU A 186 -12.27 25.74 -46.93
C LEU A 186 -12.58 24.24 -46.99
N ILE A 187 -13.18 23.79 -48.09
CA ILE A 187 -13.78 22.46 -48.23
C ILE A 187 -13.04 21.68 -49.31
N ALA A 188 -12.13 20.80 -48.89
CA ALA A 188 -11.31 19.93 -49.75
C ALA A 188 -11.40 18.45 -49.30
N PRO A 189 -12.60 17.85 -49.32
CA PRO A 189 -12.82 16.51 -48.75
C PRO A 189 -11.98 15.47 -49.48
N ASN A 190 -11.39 14.53 -48.73
CA ASN A 190 -10.48 13.48 -49.23
C ASN A 190 -9.14 13.99 -49.78
N SER A 191 -8.79 15.26 -49.56
CA SER A 191 -7.55 15.88 -50.06
C SER A 191 -6.67 16.38 -48.92
N THR A 192 -5.43 16.74 -49.25
CA THR A 192 -4.52 17.40 -48.30
C THR A 192 -4.67 18.91 -48.41
N VAL A 193 -4.75 19.59 -47.26
CA VAL A 193 -4.62 21.05 -47.16
C VAL A 193 -3.28 21.36 -46.50
N ASP A 194 -2.41 22.07 -47.21
CA ASP A 194 -1.10 22.51 -46.76
C ASP A 194 -1.10 24.04 -46.56
N LEU A 195 -0.85 24.48 -45.33
CA LEU A 195 -0.83 25.88 -44.92
C LEU A 195 0.56 26.27 -44.44
N ASN A 196 1.16 27.26 -45.11
CA ASN A 196 2.46 27.82 -44.74
C ASN A 196 2.40 29.35 -44.67
N PRO A 197 2.22 29.94 -43.47
CA PRO A 197 2.21 31.40 -43.28
C PRO A 197 3.62 32.00 -43.15
N SER A 198 4.70 31.26 -43.45
CA SER A 198 6.10 31.73 -43.47
C SER A 198 6.56 32.50 -42.22
N GLY A 199 6.17 32.02 -41.04
CA GLY A 199 6.46 32.63 -39.74
C GLY A 199 5.37 33.57 -39.21
N ASN A 200 4.19 33.58 -39.80
CA ASN A 200 3.03 34.35 -39.32
C ASN A 200 1.93 33.44 -38.75
N ASN A 201 0.76 33.99 -38.42
CA ASN A 201 -0.29 33.25 -37.72
C ASN A 201 -1.29 32.60 -38.69
N ILE A 202 -1.94 31.55 -38.20
CA ILE A 202 -3.19 31.04 -38.76
C ILE A 202 -4.31 31.47 -37.81
N LEU A 203 -5.29 32.20 -38.32
CA LEU A 203 -6.36 32.81 -37.54
C LEU A 203 -7.73 32.25 -37.97
N ASP A 204 -8.62 32.05 -37.00
CA ASP A 204 -10.02 31.75 -37.22
C ASP A 204 -10.88 32.92 -36.71
N ASN A 205 -11.75 33.43 -37.57
CA ASN A 205 -12.65 34.54 -37.28
C ASN A 205 -14.13 34.16 -37.48
N ASN A 206 -14.46 32.88 -37.71
CA ASN A 206 -15.83 32.44 -37.95
C ASN A 206 -16.13 31.03 -37.43
N ASP A 207 -16.80 30.99 -36.28
CA ASP A 207 -17.24 29.81 -35.52
C ASP A 207 -18.10 28.77 -36.28
N ASN A 208 -18.62 29.13 -37.47
CA ASN A 208 -19.45 28.25 -38.30
C ASN A 208 -18.70 27.68 -39.51
N SER A 209 -17.48 28.14 -39.73
CA SER A 209 -16.63 27.67 -40.81
C SER A 209 -15.70 26.59 -40.28
N TYR A 210 -15.46 25.58 -41.10
CA TYR A 210 -14.48 24.54 -40.79
C TYR A 210 -13.56 24.39 -41.99
N LEU A 211 -12.30 24.09 -41.73
CA LEU A 211 -11.41 23.53 -42.73
C LEU A 211 -11.67 22.02 -42.79
N TRP A 212 -12.30 21.57 -43.88
CA TRP A 212 -12.64 20.16 -44.10
C TRP A 212 -11.69 19.52 -45.10
N ALA A 213 -10.92 18.53 -44.65
CA ALA A 213 -9.92 17.82 -45.46
C ALA A 213 -9.75 16.36 -45.00
N GLU A 214 -8.99 15.56 -45.75
CA GLU A 214 -8.49 14.27 -45.22
C GLU A 214 -7.34 14.52 -44.23
N SER A 215 -6.40 15.38 -44.65
CA SER A 215 -5.20 15.70 -43.90
C SER A 215 -4.97 17.20 -43.92
N LEU A 216 -4.69 17.77 -42.75
CA LEU A 216 -4.20 19.13 -42.60
C LEU A 216 -2.71 19.10 -42.26
N VAL A 217 -1.92 19.85 -43.03
CA VAL A 217 -0.51 20.08 -42.80
C VAL A 217 -0.32 21.57 -42.57
N ILE A 218 0.26 21.92 -41.42
CA ILE A 218 0.64 23.29 -41.08
C ILE A 218 2.14 23.32 -40.89
N ASN A 219 2.82 24.23 -41.58
CA ASN A 219 4.27 24.39 -41.45
C ASN A 219 4.66 25.87 -41.29
N ASP A 220 5.67 26.13 -40.45
CA ASP A 220 6.23 27.46 -40.23
C ASP A 220 5.20 28.50 -39.73
N ALA A 221 4.28 28.12 -38.84
CA ALA A 221 3.38 29.07 -38.18
C ALA A 221 4.01 29.71 -36.93
N THR A 222 3.58 30.91 -36.58
CA THR A 222 3.84 31.47 -35.24
C THR A 222 2.79 30.99 -34.25
N ASN A 223 1.50 31.22 -34.52
CA ASN A 223 0.40 30.64 -33.74
C ASN A 223 -0.66 30.06 -34.67
N ILE A 224 -1.44 29.11 -34.16
CA ILE A 224 -2.59 28.52 -34.83
C ILE A 224 -3.80 28.73 -33.93
N GLY A 225 -4.78 29.52 -34.37
CA GLY A 225 -5.93 29.91 -33.54
C GLY A 225 -5.53 30.71 -32.29
N CYS A 226 -6.47 30.90 -31.36
CA CYS A 226 -6.21 31.43 -30.02
C CYS A 226 -7.23 30.98 -28.95
N LEU A 227 -6.89 31.14 -27.66
CA LEU A 227 -7.67 30.74 -26.47
C LEU A 227 -9.03 31.42 -26.26
N ARG A 228 -9.43 32.35 -27.11
CA ARG A 228 -10.69 33.08 -26.92
C ARG A 228 -11.82 32.22 -27.43
N ASP A 229 -12.98 32.31 -26.77
CA ASP A 229 -14.20 31.64 -27.20
C ASP A 229 -14.38 31.79 -28.72
N ASN A 230 -14.34 30.64 -29.41
CA ASN A 230 -14.51 30.48 -30.85
C ASN A 230 -13.45 31.16 -31.72
N GLN A 231 -12.20 31.16 -31.26
CA GLN A 231 -11.06 31.56 -32.08
C GLN A 231 -10.03 30.43 -32.21
N GLU A 232 -10.40 29.22 -31.77
CA GLU A 232 -9.72 27.99 -32.14
C GLU A 232 -9.83 27.77 -33.66
N LEU A 233 -8.82 27.17 -34.27
CA LEU A 233 -8.93 26.75 -35.66
C LEU A 233 -9.92 25.58 -35.75
N ASP A 234 -11.06 25.83 -36.39
CA ASP A 234 -12.13 24.86 -36.57
C ASP A 234 -11.83 23.93 -37.75
N ILE A 235 -11.71 22.63 -37.47
CA ILE A 235 -11.31 21.61 -38.45
C ILE A 235 -12.26 20.40 -38.44
N ASP A 236 -12.32 19.72 -39.58
CA ASP A 236 -12.92 18.40 -39.75
C ASP A 236 -11.94 17.57 -40.61
N VAL A 237 -10.96 16.95 -39.96
CA VAL A 237 -9.89 16.20 -40.65
C VAL A 237 -9.57 14.87 -39.97
N ASN A 238 -9.15 13.88 -40.76
CA ASN A 238 -8.72 12.59 -40.21
C ASN A 238 -7.32 12.66 -39.61
N THR A 239 -6.42 13.46 -40.21
CA THR A 239 -5.01 13.58 -39.78
C THR A 239 -4.56 15.02 -39.69
N LEU A 240 -3.82 15.34 -38.64
CA LEU A 240 -3.17 16.63 -38.44
C LEU A 240 -1.65 16.46 -38.32
N ASN A 241 -0.93 17.32 -39.03
CA ASN A 241 0.52 17.47 -38.94
C ASN A 241 0.84 18.96 -38.72
N ILE A 242 1.67 19.26 -37.73
CA ILE A 242 2.14 20.62 -37.43
C ILE A 242 3.66 20.57 -37.28
N THR A 243 4.39 21.32 -38.10
CA THR A 243 5.85 21.40 -38.01
C THR A 243 6.33 22.85 -37.90
N ASN A 244 7.46 23.05 -37.22
CA ASN A 244 8.11 24.36 -37.09
C ASN A 244 7.20 25.49 -36.55
N THR A 245 6.23 25.17 -35.68
CA THR A 245 5.38 26.21 -35.08
C THR A 245 6.06 26.80 -33.86
N SER A 246 6.40 28.10 -33.89
CA SER A 246 7.21 28.72 -32.81
C SER A 246 6.42 29.08 -31.54
N GLY A 247 5.11 29.21 -31.65
CA GLY A 247 4.19 29.54 -30.55
C GLY A 247 3.18 28.41 -30.29
N SER A 248 1.94 28.79 -30.02
CA SER A 248 0.88 27.89 -29.53
C SER A 248 -0.10 27.45 -30.63
N GLY A 249 -0.78 26.32 -30.41
CA GLY A 249 -1.84 25.82 -31.27
C GLY A 249 -3.14 25.55 -30.51
N TYR A 250 -4.24 26.12 -31.00
CA TYR A 250 -5.58 26.02 -30.45
C TYR A 250 -6.51 25.51 -31.55
N ILE A 251 -7.00 24.28 -31.39
CA ILE A 251 -7.69 23.55 -32.45
C ILE A 251 -8.95 22.91 -31.90
N ARG A 252 -10.03 23.02 -32.68
CA ARG A 252 -11.29 22.32 -32.42
C ARG A 252 -11.62 21.42 -33.60
N GLU A 253 -11.65 20.14 -33.33
CA GLU A 253 -11.96 19.09 -34.30
C GLU A 253 -13.38 18.56 -34.09
N LEU A 254 -14.11 18.39 -35.19
CA LEU A 254 -15.49 17.95 -35.15
C LEU A 254 -15.64 16.44 -34.86
N THR A 255 -14.71 15.62 -35.30
CA THR A 255 -14.83 14.15 -35.24
C THR A 255 -13.61 13.46 -34.61
N ASP A 256 -13.23 12.29 -35.14
CA ASP A 256 -12.04 11.54 -34.74
C ASP A 256 -10.82 12.14 -35.45
N ILE A 257 -9.68 12.23 -34.76
CA ILE A 257 -8.44 12.77 -35.35
C ILE A 257 -7.21 11.97 -34.95
N ALA A 258 -6.31 11.81 -35.90
CA ALA A 258 -4.97 11.28 -35.68
C ALA A 258 -3.95 12.44 -35.67
N LEU A 259 -3.24 12.58 -34.55
CA LEU A 259 -2.12 13.50 -34.40
C LEU A 259 -0.84 12.76 -34.77
N ASN A 260 -0.31 13.04 -35.96
CA ASN A 260 0.80 12.27 -36.52
C ASN A 260 2.16 12.83 -36.06
N LEU A 261 2.56 13.99 -36.59
CA LEU A 261 3.73 14.72 -36.14
C LEU A 261 3.33 16.15 -35.82
N LEU A 262 3.33 16.50 -34.53
CA LEU A 262 3.08 17.85 -34.05
C LEU A 262 4.29 18.38 -33.27
N GLU A 263 4.82 19.53 -33.70
CA GLU A 263 5.94 20.24 -33.08
C GLU A 263 5.56 21.71 -32.86
N LEU A 264 5.32 22.08 -31.60
CA LEU A 264 4.97 23.43 -31.17
C LEU A 264 5.97 23.98 -30.15
N GLY A 265 6.28 25.27 -30.23
CA GLY A 265 7.21 25.95 -29.34
C GLY A 265 6.63 26.29 -27.96
N GLU A 266 5.30 26.48 -27.87
CA GLU A 266 4.59 26.78 -26.63
C GLU A 266 3.48 25.73 -26.34
N ASP A 267 2.23 26.13 -26.14
CA ASP A 267 1.14 25.25 -25.71
C ASP A 267 0.38 24.63 -26.89
N PHE A 268 -0.18 23.44 -26.69
CA PHE A 268 -1.11 22.81 -27.62
C PHE A 268 -2.42 22.43 -26.92
N ILE A 269 -3.54 22.95 -27.44
CA ILE A 269 -4.88 22.67 -26.92
C ILE A 269 -5.74 22.13 -28.05
N LEU A 270 -6.27 20.93 -27.84
CA LEU A 270 -7.19 20.27 -28.77
C LEU A 270 -8.50 19.93 -28.07
N THR A 271 -9.62 20.27 -28.70
CA THR A 271 -10.94 19.71 -28.39
C THR A 271 -11.44 18.89 -29.56
N ALA A 272 -11.61 17.59 -29.40
CA ALA A 272 -12.11 16.68 -30.43
C ALA A 272 -13.51 16.13 -30.11
N GLY A 273 -14.39 16.18 -31.11
CA GLY A 273 -15.73 15.61 -31.02
C GLY A 273 -15.77 14.08 -31.00
N GLY A 274 -14.65 13.41 -31.26
CA GLY A 274 -14.48 11.95 -31.25
C GLY A 274 -13.19 11.51 -30.54
N ASN A 275 -12.60 10.40 -30.99
CA ASN A 275 -11.35 9.85 -30.48
C ASN A 275 -10.14 10.68 -30.94
N VAL A 276 -9.08 10.69 -30.13
CA VAL A 276 -7.79 11.29 -30.48
C VAL A 276 -6.74 10.18 -30.52
N GLY A 277 -6.23 9.85 -31.70
CA GLY A 277 -5.07 9.00 -31.89
C GLY A 277 -3.79 9.81 -31.79
N ILE A 278 -2.81 9.35 -31.03
CA ILE A 278 -1.53 10.03 -30.81
C ILE A 278 -0.39 9.19 -31.37
N ASP A 279 0.28 9.67 -32.41
CA ASP A 279 1.62 9.21 -32.77
C ASP A 279 2.62 10.04 -31.98
N THR A 280 3.02 11.22 -32.46
CA THR A 280 4.03 12.06 -31.77
C THR A 280 3.57 13.52 -31.65
N VAL A 281 3.43 14.00 -30.41
CA VAL A 281 3.08 15.40 -30.09
C VAL A 281 4.10 15.98 -29.13
N THR A 282 4.79 17.04 -29.57
CA THR A 282 5.78 17.77 -28.77
C THR A 282 5.40 19.23 -28.66
N ALA A 283 5.38 19.73 -27.43
CA ALA A 283 5.10 21.13 -27.11
C ALA A 283 6.13 21.65 -26.09
N GLY A 284 6.70 22.84 -26.33
CA GLY A 284 7.63 23.46 -25.36
C GLY A 284 6.94 23.90 -24.06
N GLY A 285 5.62 24.09 -24.09
CA GLY A 285 4.76 24.41 -22.96
C GLY A 285 3.97 23.21 -22.42
N GLY A 286 2.66 23.36 -22.32
CA GLY A 286 1.70 22.33 -21.90
C GLY A 286 0.84 21.80 -23.04
N ILE A 287 0.35 20.57 -22.88
CA ILE A 287 -0.60 19.92 -23.79
C ILE A 287 -1.92 19.69 -23.05
N SER A 288 -3.03 20.11 -23.65
CA SER A 288 -4.38 19.85 -23.16
C SER A 288 -5.21 19.16 -24.24
N LEU A 289 -5.65 17.94 -23.97
CA LEU A 289 -6.45 17.13 -24.89
C LEU A 289 -7.83 16.91 -24.27
N THR A 290 -8.87 17.41 -24.93
CA THR A 290 -10.27 17.13 -24.58
C THR A 290 -10.91 16.30 -25.68
N SER A 291 -11.45 15.13 -25.34
CA SER A 291 -12.05 14.18 -26.28
C SER A 291 -13.40 13.68 -25.76
N THR A 292 -14.43 13.67 -26.60
CA THR A 292 -15.67 12.95 -26.24
C THR A 292 -15.53 11.43 -26.38
N GLY A 293 -14.48 10.97 -27.07
CA GLY A 293 -14.09 9.58 -27.22
C GLY A 293 -12.96 9.17 -26.25
N ALA A 294 -12.03 8.37 -26.78
CA ALA A 294 -10.82 7.93 -26.09
C ALA A 294 -9.57 8.65 -26.63
N VAL A 295 -8.52 8.71 -25.81
CA VAL A 295 -7.17 9.09 -26.22
C VAL A 295 -6.32 7.82 -26.36
N ILE A 296 -5.78 7.58 -27.54
CA ILE A 296 -5.27 6.28 -27.98
C ILE A 296 -3.84 6.42 -28.51
N ASP A 297 -2.94 5.55 -28.06
CA ASP A 297 -1.64 5.31 -28.70
C ASP A 297 -1.82 4.68 -30.09
N ILE A 298 -1.20 5.27 -31.12
CA ILE A 298 -1.16 4.73 -32.49
C ILE A 298 0.26 4.47 -33.01
N ASN A 299 1.32 4.64 -32.21
CA ASN A 299 2.71 4.39 -32.62
C ASN A 299 3.42 3.27 -31.82
N GLY A 300 2.71 2.61 -30.91
CA GLY A 300 3.23 1.50 -30.12
C GLY A 300 4.09 2.01 -28.98
N SER A 301 5.19 1.33 -28.65
CA SER A 301 5.99 1.68 -27.46
C SER A 301 6.87 2.93 -27.60
N ALA A 302 6.62 3.78 -28.59
CA ALA A 302 7.38 5.01 -28.82
C ALA A 302 6.73 6.14 -28.01
N ASN A 303 7.54 7.10 -27.56
CA ASN A 303 7.00 8.20 -26.76
C ASN A 303 5.95 9.00 -27.54
N ASN A 304 4.71 9.01 -27.07
CA ASN A 304 3.60 9.70 -27.73
C ASN A 304 3.61 11.21 -27.48
N ILE A 305 3.87 11.62 -26.23
CA ILE A 305 3.69 13.01 -25.80
C ILE A 305 4.94 13.52 -25.09
N THR A 306 5.43 14.69 -25.48
CA THR A 306 6.50 15.42 -24.77
C THR A 306 6.04 16.84 -24.46
N ALA A 307 5.94 17.19 -23.17
CA ALA A 307 5.55 18.53 -22.69
C ALA A 307 5.93 18.72 -21.22
N ASN A 308 5.83 19.93 -20.68
CA ASN A 308 5.99 20.13 -19.24
C ASN A 308 4.74 19.67 -18.45
N ASN A 309 3.56 20.05 -18.94
CA ASN A 309 2.26 19.72 -18.33
C ASN A 309 1.41 18.96 -19.35
N LEU A 310 0.70 17.92 -18.90
CA LEU A 310 -0.27 17.20 -19.70
C LEU A 310 -1.61 17.13 -18.97
N ILE A 311 -2.65 17.65 -19.63
CA ILE A 311 -4.05 17.52 -19.23
C ILE A 311 -4.76 16.64 -20.25
N ILE A 312 -5.41 15.57 -19.79
CA ILE A 312 -6.25 14.71 -20.63
C ILE A 312 -7.65 14.64 -20.03
N VAL A 313 -8.65 15.03 -20.80
CA VAL A 313 -10.07 14.86 -20.47
C VAL A 313 -10.69 13.98 -21.54
N SER A 314 -11.18 12.81 -21.16
CA SER A 314 -11.79 11.84 -22.08
C SER A 314 -13.08 11.23 -21.50
N SER A 315 -13.90 10.60 -22.34
CA SER A 315 -15.11 9.90 -21.86
C SER A 315 -15.04 8.39 -22.01
N SER A 316 -14.11 7.87 -22.82
CA SER A 316 -14.03 6.45 -23.20
C SER A 316 -12.63 5.83 -23.07
N GLY A 317 -11.75 6.42 -22.27
CA GLY A 317 -10.46 5.84 -21.86
C GLY A 317 -9.25 6.64 -22.32
N VAL A 318 -8.14 6.40 -21.65
CA VAL A 318 -6.81 6.91 -21.99
C VAL A 318 -5.86 5.72 -22.05
N GLY A 319 -5.19 5.51 -23.17
CA GLY A 319 -4.36 4.32 -23.36
C GLY A 319 -5.17 3.01 -23.42
N SER A 320 -6.33 3.04 -24.07
CA SER A 320 -7.25 1.89 -24.16
C SER A 320 -6.81 0.83 -25.19
N ASN A 321 -6.09 1.20 -26.25
CA ASN A 321 -5.58 0.29 -27.31
C ASN A 321 -4.05 0.08 -27.27
N GLY A 322 -3.40 0.51 -26.20
CA GLY A 322 -1.95 0.61 -26.02
C GLY A 322 -1.74 1.54 -24.83
N VAL A 323 -0.73 1.32 -23.98
CA VAL A 323 -0.45 2.31 -22.93
C VAL A 323 -0.02 3.61 -23.62
N LEU A 324 -0.28 4.77 -23.02
CA LEU A 324 0.22 6.02 -23.58
C LEU A 324 1.60 6.30 -22.99
N GLU A 325 2.64 6.30 -23.82
CA GLU A 325 4.00 6.68 -23.42
C GLU A 325 4.16 8.21 -23.42
N THR A 326 4.66 8.76 -22.32
CA THR A 326 4.82 10.21 -22.15
C THR A 326 6.20 10.58 -21.62
N THR A 327 6.63 11.80 -21.86
CA THR A 327 7.77 12.45 -21.19
C THR A 327 7.27 13.80 -20.69
N VAL A 328 6.66 13.80 -19.50
CA VAL A 328 6.05 14.98 -18.87
C VAL A 328 6.42 15.11 -17.40
N ASN A 329 6.46 16.34 -16.89
CA ASN A 329 6.75 16.59 -15.48
C ASN A 329 5.48 16.52 -14.62
N ASN A 330 4.34 16.90 -15.19
CA ASN A 330 3.07 17.02 -14.48
C ASN A 330 1.92 16.42 -15.29
N LEU A 331 1.09 15.61 -14.65
CA LEU A 331 -0.06 14.95 -15.26
C LEU A 331 -1.35 15.23 -14.49
N ASP A 332 -2.38 15.56 -15.27
CA ASP A 332 -3.79 15.63 -14.90
C ASP A 332 -4.60 14.79 -15.91
N ALA A 333 -5.29 13.75 -15.46
CA ALA A 333 -6.03 12.84 -16.33
C ALA A 333 -7.41 12.49 -15.76
N VAL A 334 -8.45 12.97 -16.43
CA VAL A 334 -9.85 12.71 -16.10
C VAL A 334 -10.50 11.89 -17.19
N ASN A 335 -11.11 10.78 -16.79
CA ASN A 335 -11.85 9.91 -17.69
C ASN A 335 -13.16 9.42 -17.06
N THR A 336 -14.15 9.18 -17.91
CA THR A 336 -15.45 8.67 -17.46
C THR A 336 -15.54 7.15 -17.53
N ASN A 337 -15.19 6.50 -18.65
CA ASN A 337 -15.36 5.05 -18.86
C ASN A 337 -14.10 4.40 -19.43
N ASN A 338 -13.87 3.12 -19.17
CA ASN A 338 -12.64 2.39 -19.52
C ASN A 338 -11.40 2.90 -18.78
N ALA A 339 -10.27 2.22 -18.91
CA ALA A 339 -9.08 2.49 -18.09
C ALA A 339 -8.36 3.79 -18.47
N ILE A 340 -7.60 4.34 -17.52
CA ILE A 340 -6.48 5.26 -17.77
C ILE A 340 -5.20 4.45 -17.64
N ARG A 341 -4.36 4.43 -18.68
CA ARG A 341 -3.10 3.67 -18.74
C ARG A 341 -1.99 4.53 -19.34
N ILE A 342 -1.04 4.98 -18.51
CA ILE A 342 0.03 5.90 -18.91
C ILE A 342 1.37 5.40 -18.37
N VAL A 343 2.42 5.49 -19.19
CA VAL A 343 3.80 5.22 -18.81
C VAL A 343 4.62 6.48 -19.08
N ASN A 344 5.14 7.11 -18.04
CA ASN A 344 5.96 8.31 -18.14
C ASN A 344 7.45 7.99 -18.03
N SER A 345 8.25 8.57 -18.94
CA SER A 345 9.71 8.57 -18.84
C SER A 345 10.18 9.69 -17.93
N GLY A 346 11.01 9.35 -16.95
CA GLY A 346 11.49 10.26 -15.91
C GLY A 346 10.46 10.58 -14.82
N LYS A 347 10.77 11.62 -14.05
CA LYS A 347 9.96 12.07 -12.91
C LYS A 347 8.55 12.45 -13.31
N LEU A 348 7.56 12.01 -12.53
CA LEU A 348 6.17 12.40 -12.70
C LEU A 348 5.57 12.96 -11.41
N ASN A 349 4.89 14.10 -11.52
CA ASN A 349 4.00 14.61 -10.48
C ASN A 349 2.54 14.49 -10.94
N LEU A 350 1.70 13.86 -10.14
CA LEU A 350 0.26 13.88 -10.31
C LEU A 350 -0.29 15.10 -9.59
N ILE A 351 -0.67 16.13 -10.35
CA ILE A 351 -1.18 17.41 -9.84
C ILE A 351 -2.48 17.79 -10.54
N ASP A 352 -3.34 18.47 -9.80
CA ASP A 352 -4.57 19.06 -10.34
C ASP A 352 -4.21 20.33 -11.12
N LEU A 353 -4.30 20.25 -12.45
CA LEU A 353 -3.98 21.33 -13.38
C LEU A 353 -5.25 22.06 -13.84
N ASN A 354 -6.40 21.38 -13.87
CA ASN A 354 -7.66 21.90 -14.37
C ASN A 354 -8.58 22.49 -13.26
N GLY A 355 -8.24 22.27 -11.98
CA GLY A 355 -8.95 22.77 -10.81
C GLY A 355 -10.16 21.95 -10.37
N ASP A 356 -10.29 20.68 -10.81
CA ASP A 356 -11.40 19.79 -10.45
C ASP A 356 -11.22 19.07 -9.10
N GLY A 357 -10.06 19.23 -8.47
CA GLY A 357 -9.68 18.62 -7.19
C GLY A 357 -8.92 17.29 -7.30
N TYR A 358 -8.72 16.76 -8.50
CA TYR A 358 -8.05 15.49 -8.76
C TYR A 358 -6.85 15.69 -9.69
N SER A 359 -5.81 14.89 -9.49
CA SER A 359 -4.80 14.69 -10.54
C SER A 359 -5.21 13.58 -11.48
N VAL A 360 -5.90 12.56 -10.97
CA VAL A 360 -6.36 11.43 -11.79
C VAL A 360 -7.71 10.96 -11.28
N ASN A 361 -8.71 10.93 -12.17
CA ASN A 361 -10.05 10.53 -11.81
C ASN A 361 -10.67 9.62 -12.88
N ASN A 362 -11.01 8.39 -12.48
CA ASN A 362 -11.62 7.39 -13.37
C ASN A 362 -12.65 6.52 -12.64
N LEU A 363 -13.84 7.06 -12.41
CA LEU A 363 -14.82 6.46 -11.49
C LEU A 363 -15.49 5.17 -11.97
N ASN A 364 -15.33 4.76 -13.23
CA ASN A 364 -15.98 3.55 -13.77
C ASN A 364 -14.98 2.47 -14.26
N SER A 365 -13.68 2.62 -14.02
CA SER A 365 -12.67 1.63 -14.39
C SER A 365 -11.33 1.87 -13.66
N LYS A 366 -10.32 1.07 -13.98
CA LYS A 366 -9.01 1.09 -13.33
C LYS A 366 -8.14 2.28 -13.74
N ILE A 367 -7.16 2.59 -12.90
CA ILE A 367 -6.06 3.53 -13.17
C ILE A 367 -4.75 2.74 -13.14
N GLU A 368 -3.88 2.95 -14.12
CA GLU A 368 -2.55 2.35 -14.22
C GLU A 368 -1.58 3.44 -14.68
N ILE A 369 -0.75 3.95 -13.77
CA ILE A 369 0.22 5.00 -14.05
C ILE A 369 1.60 4.56 -13.56
N LEU A 370 2.52 4.47 -14.50
CA LEU A 370 3.92 4.14 -14.26
C LEU A 370 4.77 5.38 -14.57
N ALA A 371 5.81 5.63 -13.79
CA ALA A 371 6.84 6.62 -14.08
C ALA A 371 8.21 5.98 -13.94
N SER A 372 9.21 6.43 -14.73
CA SER A 372 10.57 5.92 -14.57
C SER A 372 11.04 6.09 -13.14
N SER A 373 10.96 7.31 -12.61
CA SER A 373 11.19 7.67 -11.20
C SER A 373 11.45 9.18 -11.06
N PRO A 374 11.11 9.80 -9.91
CA PRO A 374 10.15 9.34 -8.91
C PRO A 374 8.70 9.59 -9.35
N LEU A 375 7.74 8.97 -8.66
CA LEU A 375 6.30 9.25 -8.79
C LEU A 375 5.77 9.97 -7.55
N ASN A 376 5.28 11.21 -7.71
CA ASN A 376 4.78 12.04 -6.63
C ASN A 376 3.28 12.32 -6.79
N VAL A 377 2.46 11.90 -5.82
CA VAL A 377 1.01 12.14 -5.81
C VAL A 377 0.70 13.34 -4.93
N ASN A 378 0.42 14.47 -5.58
CA ASN A 378 0.25 15.78 -4.94
C ASN A 378 -1.20 16.29 -4.97
N SER A 379 -2.03 15.78 -5.88
CA SER A 379 -3.49 15.95 -5.88
C SER A 379 -4.22 14.60 -5.96
N ALA A 380 -5.47 14.54 -5.51
CA ALA A 380 -6.16 13.28 -5.24
C ALA A 380 -6.26 12.37 -6.47
N VAL A 381 -6.16 11.06 -6.22
CA VAL A 381 -6.35 10.00 -7.22
C VAL A 381 -7.58 9.18 -6.84
N SER A 382 -8.51 8.99 -7.78
CA SER A 382 -9.76 8.27 -7.52
C SER A 382 -10.13 7.34 -8.66
N SER A 383 -10.37 6.06 -8.35
CA SER A 383 -10.85 5.05 -9.31
C SER A 383 -12.14 4.39 -8.84
N GLY A 384 -12.94 3.91 -9.78
CA GLY A 384 -14.05 2.99 -9.51
C GLY A 384 -13.62 1.57 -9.16
N THR A 385 -12.41 1.16 -9.55
CA THR A 385 -11.89 -0.20 -9.39
C THR A 385 -10.41 -0.13 -9.01
N ASP A 386 -9.53 -0.90 -9.63
CA ASP A 386 -8.13 -0.98 -9.23
C ASP A 386 -7.35 0.31 -9.52
N ILE A 387 -6.37 0.60 -8.67
CA ILE A 387 -5.38 1.67 -8.86
C ILE A 387 -4.01 1.03 -8.81
N THR A 388 -3.20 1.22 -9.86
CA THR A 388 -1.79 0.86 -9.87
C THR A 388 -0.97 2.12 -10.08
N LEU A 389 -0.13 2.46 -9.10
CA LEU A 389 0.86 3.53 -9.19
C LEU A 389 2.24 2.92 -9.00
N GLN A 390 3.15 3.20 -9.91
CA GLN A 390 4.49 2.61 -9.88
C GLN A 390 5.57 3.64 -10.22
N ALA A 391 6.58 3.74 -9.36
CA ALA A 391 7.88 4.30 -9.68
C ALA A 391 8.82 3.12 -10.00
N THR A 392 9.40 3.09 -11.19
CA THR A 392 10.32 2.02 -11.61
C THR A 392 11.78 2.36 -11.22
N GLU A 393 12.72 1.54 -11.68
CA GLU A 393 14.16 1.76 -11.54
C GLU A 393 14.69 2.71 -12.63
N ASP A 394 15.49 3.71 -12.25
CA ASP A 394 16.21 4.58 -13.19
C ASP A 394 17.75 4.59 -13.07
N GLY A 395 18.30 3.83 -12.11
CA GLY A 395 19.74 3.62 -11.90
C GLY A 395 20.25 4.09 -10.53
N GLU A 396 19.46 4.84 -9.77
CA GLU A 396 19.81 5.48 -8.50
C GLU A 396 18.72 5.27 -7.44
N ASP A 397 19.02 5.50 -6.15
CA ASP A 397 18.07 5.24 -5.06
C ASP A 397 16.88 6.25 -4.97
N ASP A 398 16.62 7.09 -5.99
CA ASP A 398 15.53 8.09 -5.98
C ASP A 398 14.19 7.59 -6.54
N ASP A 399 14.07 6.28 -6.75
CA ASP A 399 12.93 5.49 -7.24
C ASP A 399 11.72 5.42 -6.29
N HIS A 400 11.43 6.53 -5.63
CA HIS A 400 10.39 6.64 -4.61
C HIS A 400 8.99 6.86 -5.21
N LEU A 401 7.99 6.22 -4.58
CA LEU A 401 6.58 6.60 -4.70
C LEU A 401 6.16 7.38 -3.45
N THR A 402 5.82 8.66 -3.63
CA THR A 402 5.39 9.53 -2.53
C THR A 402 3.90 9.85 -2.64
N ILE A 403 3.14 9.56 -1.58
CA ILE A 403 1.71 9.89 -1.46
C ILE A 403 1.52 11.01 -0.42
N SER A 404 1.06 12.18 -0.88
CA SER A 404 0.82 13.36 -0.02
C SER A 404 -0.67 13.70 0.14
N VAL A 405 -1.55 12.93 -0.49
CA VAL A 405 -3.00 13.21 -0.62
C VAL A 405 -3.79 11.91 -0.74
N ASN A 406 -5.09 12.01 -0.97
CA ASN A 406 -5.96 10.84 -1.02
C ASN A 406 -5.73 10.01 -2.30
N VAL A 407 -5.64 8.69 -2.13
CA VAL A 407 -5.69 7.67 -3.19
C VAL A 407 -6.82 6.70 -2.83
N ILE A 408 -7.91 6.75 -3.59
CA ILE A 408 -9.17 6.07 -3.21
C ILE A 408 -9.68 5.18 -4.34
N SER A 409 -9.90 3.90 -4.04
CA SER A 409 -10.72 3.02 -4.87
C SER A 409 -12.14 2.96 -4.32
N ALA A 410 -13.05 3.70 -4.95
CA ALA A 410 -14.41 3.88 -4.47
C ALA A 410 -15.30 2.63 -4.60
N GLY A 411 -15.01 1.75 -5.58
CA GLY A 411 -15.75 0.51 -5.78
C GLY A 411 -15.13 -0.72 -5.11
N GLY A 412 -14.07 -0.56 -4.32
CA GLY A 412 -13.44 -1.66 -3.58
C GLY A 412 -12.44 -2.49 -4.38
N GLY A 413 -11.81 -1.91 -5.40
CA GLY A 413 -10.70 -2.54 -6.14
C GLY A 413 -9.40 -2.57 -5.35
N LEU A 414 -8.41 -3.26 -5.90
CA LEU A 414 -7.05 -3.33 -5.34
C LEU A 414 -6.32 -2.00 -5.56
N ILE A 415 -5.66 -1.49 -4.53
CA ILE A 415 -4.69 -0.40 -4.68
C ILE A 415 -3.30 -1.01 -4.59
N THR A 416 -2.54 -0.96 -5.69
CA THR A 416 -1.16 -1.42 -5.80
C THR A 416 -0.23 -0.21 -5.89
N LEU A 417 0.74 -0.12 -4.98
CA LEU A 417 1.70 0.97 -4.85
C LEU A 417 3.10 0.38 -4.89
N ASN A 418 3.77 0.47 -6.04
CA ASN A 418 5.08 -0.12 -6.25
C ASN A 418 6.15 0.99 -6.32
N SER A 419 7.10 0.97 -5.40
CA SER A 419 8.29 1.82 -5.43
C SER A 419 9.50 0.99 -5.83
N GLY A 420 10.36 1.52 -6.69
CA GLY A 420 11.69 0.95 -6.93
C GLY A 420 12.52 1.00 -5.64
N ALA A 421 12.55 2.15 -4.96
CA ALA A 421 13.15 2.30 -3.64
C ALA A 421 12.07 2.42 -2.54
N ASP A 422 12.00 3.55 -1.84
CA ASP A 422 11.06 3.75 -0.72
C ASP A 422 9.62 4.06 -1.15
N PHE A 423 8.67 3.54 -0.39
CA PHE A 423 7.29 4.04 -0.36
C PHE A 423 7.12 5.05 0.78
N LEU A 424 6.64 6.26 0.46
CA LEU A 424 6.51 7.35 1.43
C LEU A 424 5.07 7.89 1.48
N GLN A 425 4.33 7.60 2.56
CA GLN A 425 3.06 8.29 2.85
C GLN A 425 3.31 9.49 3.77
N THR A 426 3.11 10.70 3.24
CA THR A 426 3.36 11.96 3.96
C THR A 426 2.09 12.69 4.40
N ALA A 427 0.94 12.31 3.84
CA ALA A 427 -0.40 12.79 4.21
C ALA A 427 -1.47 11.98 3.45
N GLY A 428 -2.73 12.40 3.57
CA GLY A 428 -3.84 11.82 2.82
C GLY A 428 -4.30 10.44 3.32
N MET A 429 -5.34 9.94 2.68
CA MET A 429 -5.94 8.63 2.93
C MET A 429 -5.65 7.69 1.74
N ILE A 430 -5.12 6.50 2.02
CA ILE A 430 -5.10 5.39 1.07
C ILE A 430 -6.24 4.46 1.48
N ALA A 431 -7.31 4.39 0.68
CA ALA A 431 -8.50 3.68 1.10
C ALA A 431 -9.23 2.92 0.00
N THR A 432 -9.65 1.71 0.35
CA THR A 432 -10.52 0.86 -0.45
C THR A 432 -11.34 -0.07 0.44
N ALA A 433 -12.49 -0.52 -0.03
CA ALA A 433 -13.18 -1.66 0.60
C ALA A 433 -12.48 -3.01 0.31
N GLY A 434 -11.63 -3.05 -0.73
CA GLY A 434 -10.80 -4.18 -1.11
C GLY A 434 -9.47 -4.21 -0.35
N ASN A 435 -8.39 -4.53 -1.06
CA ASN A 435 -7.06 -4.67 -0.47
C ASN A 435 -6.13 -3.52 -0.89
N VAL A 436 -5.10 -3.29 -0.09
CA VAL A 436 -3.97 -2.41 -0.42
C VAL A 436 -2.72 -3.27 -0.45
N ASP A 437 -1.91 -3.10 -1.48
CA ASP A 437 -0.65 -3.80 -1.73
C ASP A 437 0.44 -2.74 -1.94
N ILE A 438 1.42 -2.72 -1.04
CA ILE A 438 2.51 -1.75 -1.03
C ILE A 438 3.83 -2.52 -1.12
N ASN A 439 4.58 -2.27 -2.19
CA ASN A 439 5.88 -2.90 -2.42
C ASN A 439 6.96 -1.81 -2.47
N ALA A 440 7.98 -1.95 -1.63
CA ALA A 440 9.24 -1.21 -1.73
C ALA A 440 10.34 -2.18 -2.18
N ASP A 441 11.39 -1.69 -2.84
CA ASP A 441 12.37 -2.55 -3.53
C ASP A 441 11.77 -3.35 -4.71
N TYR A 442 10.81 -2.77 -5.44
CA TYR A 442 10.12 -3.48 -6.53
C TYR A 442 11.05 -3.80 -7.72
N ASP A 443 12.20 -3.13 -7.80
CA ASP A 443 13.27 -3.41 -8.76
C ASP A 443 14.25 -4.50 -8.32
N GLY A 444 14.27 -4.85 -7.03
CA GLY A 444 15.18 -5.85 -6.46
C GLY A 444 16.62 -5.37 -6.29
N SER A 445 16.84 -4.06 -6.15
CA SER A 445 18.12 -3.43 -5.79
C SER A 445 18.60 -3.83 -4.37
N GLY A 446 17.70 -4.28 -3.51
CA GLY A 446 17.94 -4.57 -2.10
C GLY A 446 17.68 -3.35 -1.20
N LYS A 447 17.07 -2.28 -1.73
CA LYS A 447 16.76 -1.04 -1.03
C LYS A 447 15.29 -0.72 -1.17
N GLY A 448 14.63 -0.49 -0.03
CA GLY A 448 13.24 -0.08 -0.03
C GLY A 448 12.61 -0.24 1.35
N SER A 449 12.25 0.90 1.94
CA SER A 449 11.44 0.99 3.15
C SER A 449 10.02 1.45 2.82
N ILE A 450 9.05 1.01 3.61
CA ILE A 450 7.67 1.49 3.60
C ILE A 450 7.48 2.39 4.81
N ILE A 451 7.29 3.70 4.62
CA ILE A 451 7.25 4.69 5.70
C ILE A 451 5.99 5.55 5.64
N GLN A 452 5.24 5.58 6.75
CA GLN A 452 4.09 6.43 6.95
C GLN A 452 4.35 7.47 8.04
N SER A 453 4.60 8.70 7.62
CA SER A 453 4.83 9.82 8.54
C SER A 453 3.54 10.52 8.97
N ARG A 454 2.50 10.51 8.13
CA ARG A 454 1.13 10.99 8.40
C ARG A 454 0.14 10.26 7.49
N GLY A 455 -1.13 10.60 7.64
CA GLY A 455 -2.21 10.02 6.82
C GLY A 455 -2.85 8.82 7.51
N LEU A 456 -3.59 8.04 6.75
CA LEU A 456 -4.14 6.76 7.19
C LEU A 456 -4.24 5.78 6.02
N ILE A 457 -4.21 4.49 6.35
CA ILE A 457 -4.47 3.38 5.43
C ILE A 457 -5.72 2.65 5.91
N ALA A 458 -6.69 2.43 5.02
CA ALA A 458 -7.91 1.69 5.32
C ALA A 458 -8.22 0.66 4.23
N ALA A 459 -8.31 -0.62 4.63
CA ALA A 459 -8.45 -1.75 3.69
C ALA A 459 -9.05 -2.97 4.39
N THR A 460 -9.46 -3.99 3.61
CA THR A 460 -9.72 -5.33 4.14
C THR A 460 -8.39 -5.98 4.54
N THR A 461 -7.49 -6.19 3.58
CA THR A 461 -6.12 -6.66 3.85
C THR A 461 -5.12 -5.61 3.37
N LEU A 462 -4.10 -5.38 4.19
CA LEU A 462 -2.90 -4.65 3.81
C LEU A 462 -1.77 -5.65 3.63
N PHE A 463 -1.24 -5.71 2.41
CA PHE A 463 0.00 -6.40 2.06
C PHE A 463 1.11 -5.36 1.99
N THR A 464 2.20 -5.58 2.71
CA THR A 464 3.37 -4.71 2.71
C THR A 464 4.64 -5.52 2.60
N ASP A 465 5.33 -5.40 1.47
CA ASP A 465 6.62 -6.07 1.21
C ASP A 465 7.72 -5.03 1.08
N ALA A 466 8.77 -5.18 1.89
CA ALA A 466 9.93 -4.30 1.87
C ALA A 466 11.23 -5.10 2.04
N SER A 467 12.32 -4.60 1.48
CA SER A 467 13.66 -5.13 1.80
C SER A 467 14.17 -4.58 3.14
N GLU A 468 13.79 -3.36 3.50
CA GLU A 468 14.17 -2.71 4.76
C GLU A 468 12.94 -2.51 5.67
N ASN A 469 12.78 -1.35 6.30
CA ASN A 469 11.79 -1.16 7.36
C ASN A 469 10.36 -1.04 6.82
N ILE A 470 9.39 -1.50 7.60
CA ILE A 470 7.96 -1.22 7.43
C ILE A 470 7.49 -0.43 8.65
N ILE A 471 7.28 0.88 8.51
CA ILE A 471 6.93 1.80 9.61
C ILE A 471 5.58 2.47 9.30
N LEU A 472 4.50 1.87 9.81
CA LEU A 472 3.10 2.24 9.57
C LEU A 472 2.39 2.58 10.89
N THR A 473 2.85 3.65 11.54
CA THR A 473 2.58 3.91 12.97
C THR A 473 1.43 4.89 13.23
N GLN A 474 0.62 5.25 12.23
CA GLN A 474 -0.50 6.17 12.44
C GLN A 474 -1.66 5.47 13.17
N ALA A 475 -2.14 6.08 14.26
CA ALA A 475 -3.14 5.48 15.16
C ALA A 475 -4.57 5.36 14.57
N ASP A 476 -4.75 5.84 13.34
CA ASP A 476 -6.02 5.85 12.61
C ASP A 476 -6.01 4.91 11.39
N ASN A 477 -4.92 4.18 11.14
CA ASN A 477 -4.95 3.05 10.20
C ASN A 477 -6.03 2.05 10.64
N ASP A 478 -6.75 1.47 9.69
CA ASP A 478 -7.94 0.67 9.94
C ASP A 478 -8.00 -0.45 8.90
N VAL A 479 -7.31 -1.55 9.20
CA VAL A 479 -7.29 -2.74 8.33
C VAL A 479 -7.77 -3.97 9.10
N VAL A 480 -8.33 -4.95 8.40
CA VAL A 480 -8.83 -6.18 9.04
C VAL A 480 -7.72 -7.22 9.18
N ASN A 481 -6.86 -7.34 8.16
CA ASN A 481 -5.74 -8.27 8.12
C ASN A 481 -4.45 -7.52 7.73
N LEU A 482 -3.35 -7.88 8.38
CA LEU A 482 -2.00 -7.44 8.04
C LEU A 482 -1.19 -8.64 7.58
N ASP A 483 -0.62 -8.49 6.39
CA ASP A 483 0.41 -9.34 5.79
C ASP A 483 1.62 -8.45 5.54
N ALA A 484 2.72 -8.67 6.26
CA ALA A 484 3.86 -7.76 6.25
C ALA A 484 5.19 -8.51 6.31
N SER A 485 6.08 -8.25 5.36
CA SER A 485 7.36 -8.94 5.26
C SER A 485 8.51 -7.96 5.05
N SER A 486 9.51 -8.03 5.92
CA SER A 486 10.82 -7.37 5.76
C SER A 486 11.89 -8.41 5.42
N THR A 487 12.39 -8.40 4.19
CA THR A 487 13.20 -9.52 3.68
C THR A 487 14.70 -9.41 3.95
N LEU A 488 15.21 -8.24 4.34
CA LEU A 488 16.60 -8.04 4.79
C LEU A 488 16.62 -7.54 6.24
N SER A 489 17.31 -6.42 6.50
CA SER A 489 17.35 -5.82 7.84
C SER A 489 16.32 -4.71 7.92
N GLY A 490 15.26 -4.94 8.66
CA GLY A 490 14.20 -3.96 8.84
C GLY A 490 13.20 -4.34 9.92
N ASP A 491 12.83 -3.35 10.71
CA ASP A 491 11.78 -3.50 11.71
C ASP A 491 10.40 -3.43 11.04
N ILE A 492 9.42 -4.12 11.63
CA ILE A 492 8.00 -3.98 11.28
C ILE A 492 7.27 -3.30 12.44
N GLU A 493 6.79 -2.09 12.22
CA GLU A 493 5.98 -1.33 13.17
C GLU A 493 4.60 -1.01 12.59
N TYR A 494 3.53 -1.51 13.21
CA TYR A 494 2.15 -1.23 12.78
C TYR A 494 1.26 -0.77 13.94
N ARG A 495 0.41 0.24 13.68
CA ARG A 495 -0.69 0.62 14.59
C ARG A 495 -2.03 0.47 13.91
N ASP A 496 -3.01 -0.09 14.62
CA ASP A 496 -4.39 -0.23 14.16
C ASP A 496 -5.39 0.46 15.09
N LYS A 497 -6.41 1.08 14.48
CA LYS A 497 -7.50 1.77 15.16
C LYS A 497 -8.54 0.81 15.76
N ASN A 498 -8.66 -0.40 15.24
CA ASN A 498 -9.65 -1.39 15.63
C ASN A 498 -8.95 -2.71 16.01
N ALA A 499 -9.58 -3.84 15.70
CA ALA A 499 -9.02 -5.17 15.88
C ALA A 499 -8.31 -5.58 14.59
N ILE A 500 -7.23 -6.34 14.73
CA ILE A 500 -6.38 -6.74 13.60
C ILE A 500 -6.08 -8.24 13.68
N ASN A 501 -6.07 -8.90 12.52
CA ASN A 501 -5.48 -10.22 12.36
C ASN A 501 -4.10 -10.07 11.71
N LEU A 502 -3.08 -10.65 12.34
CA LEU A 502 -1.73 -10.73 11.78
C LEU A 502 -1.67 -12.08 11.09
N ILE A 503 -1.84 -12.08 9.76
CA ILE A 503 -2.01 -13.31 8.99
C ILE A 503 -0.66 -13.93 8.61
N ASP A 504 0.34 -13.09 8.41
CA ASP A 504 1.73 -13.38 8.08
C ASP A 504 2.53 -12.08 8.38
N VAL A 505 3.38 -12.07 9.40
CA VAL A 505 4.12 -10.85 9.80
C VAL A 505 5.54 -11.22 10.16
N ASP A 506 6.44 -11.06 9.21
CA ASP A 506 7.74 -11.71 9.24
C ASP A 506 8.88 -10.73 8.96
N THR A 507 9.99 -10.89 9.69
CA THR A 507 11.23 -10.15 9.40
C THR A 507 12.43 -11.07 9.38
N ALA A 508 13.29 -10.90 8.36
CA ALA A 508 14.53 -11.64 8.28
C ALA A 508 15.55 -11.18 9.35
N ASN A 509 15.59 -9.88 9.67
CA ASN A 509 16.45 -9.31 10.70
C ASN A 509 15.96 -7.94 11.20
N GLY A 510 14.95 -7.94 12.05
CA GLY A 510 14.46 -6.77 12.77
C GLY A 510 13.47 -7.14 13.88
N ALA A 511 13.01 -6.16 14.62
CA ALA A 511 11.96 -6.34 15.62
C ALA A 511 10.56 -6.18 15.00
N ILE A 512 9.56 -6.83 15.60
CA ILE A 512 8.15 -6.69 15.21
C ILE A 512 7.40 -6.01 16.35
N THR A 513 6.76 -4.88 16.07
CA THR A 513 5.93 -4.15 17.02
C THR A 513 4.55 -3.86 16.44
N VAL A 514 3.49 -4.38 17.07
CA VAL A 514 2.11 -4.11 16.68
C VAL A 514 1.27 -3.58 17.84
N ASN A 515 0.61 -2.44 17.65
CA ASN A 515 -0.33 -1.89 18.62
C ASN A 515 -1.73 -1.75 18.02
N ALA A 516 -2.72 -2.45 18.55
CA ALA A 516 -4.11 -2.30 18.16
C ALA A 516 -4.95 -1.70 19.30
N LYS A 517 -5.93 -0.84 18.99
CA LYS A 517 -6.89 -0.44 20.02
C LYS A 517 -7.79 -1.61 20.42
N GLY A 518 -8.20 -2.44 19.45
CA GLY A 518 -9.03 -3.63 19.61
C GLY A 518 -8.21 -4.91 19.82
N LYS A 519 -8.83 -6.06 19.53
CA LYS A 519 -8.22 -7.39 19.71
C LYS A 519 -7.12 -7.60 18.67
N ILE A 520 -6.00 -8.21 19.08
CA ILE A 520 -5.00 -8.75 18.14
C ILE A 520 -5.24 -10.25 18.03
N THR A 521 -5.32 -10.79 16.82
CA THR A 521 -5.22 -12.22 16.55
C THR A 521 -3.91 -12.47 15.81
N ALA A 522 -2.91 -12.99 16.49
CA ALA A 522 -1.60 -13.30 15.91
C ALA A 522 -1.66 -14.72 15.33
N ILE A 523 -1.94 -14.83 14.03
CA ILE A 523 -2.03 -16.11 13.33
C ILE A 523 -0.64 -16.61 12.99
N ASP A 524 0.20 -15.71 12.47
CA ASP A 524 1.58 -15.97 12.08
C ASP A 524 2.40 -14.68 12.29
N VAL A 525 3.47 -14.76 13.07
CA VAL A 525 4.38 -13.65 13.41
C VAL A 525 5.78 -14.22 13.68
N ASP A 526 6.73 -14.03 12.76
CA ASP A 526 8.10 -14.59 12.85
C ASP A 526 9.20 -13.51 12.87
N SER A 527 10.06 -13.53 13.89
CA SER A 527 11.35 -12.80 13.88
C SER A 527 12.56 -13.71 14.13
N SER A 528 12.34 -15.02 14.15
CA SER A 528 13.30 -16.07 14.48
C SER A 528 14.39 -16.28 13.42
N ALA A 529 14.18 -15.78 12.19
CA ALA A 529 15.13 -15.89 11.08
C ALA A 529 16.54 -15.41 11.47
N THR A 530 16.61 -14.32 12.25
CA THR A 530 17.85 -13.89 12.92
C THR A 530 17.66 -13.91 14.44
N ASP A 531 18.02 -15.06 15.04
CA ASP A 531 17.92 -15.34 16.48
C ASP A 531 19.16 -14.85 17.27
N ASN A 532 19.25 -13.53 17.46
CA ASN A 532 20.43 -12.82 17.99
C ASN A 532 20.21 -12.11 19.35
N GLY A 533 19.00 -12.12 19.89
CA GLY A 533 18.61 -11.47 21.14
C GLY A 533 18.22 -10.00 21.02
N ILE A 534 17.95 -9.51 19.81
CA ILE A 534 17.56 -8.12 19.55
C ILE A 534 16.23 -8.04 18.77
N ASN A 535 15.92 -9.05 17.97
CA ASN A 535 14.77 -9.08 17.07
C ASN A 535 13.50 -9.53 17.79
N ASN A 536 13.08 -8.74 18.78
CA ASN A 536 11.97 -9.10 19.67
C ASN A 536 10.60 -8.86 19.03
N ILE A 537 9.58 -9.58 19.51
CA ILE A 537 8.18 -9.38 19.11
C ILE A 537 7.42 -8.69 20.23
N SER A 538 6.71 -7.59 19.94
CA SER A 538 5.93 -6.81 20.90
C SER A 538 4.51 -6.55 20.41
N LEU A 539 3.52 -7.14 21.06
CA LEU A 539 2.11 -7.00 20.72
C LEU A 539 1.33 -6.32 21.84
N THR A 540 0.61 -5.23 21.54
CA THR A 540 -0.20 -4.51 22.53
C THR A 540 -1.65 -4.32 22.08
N SER A 541 -2.61 -4.89 22.82
CA SER A 541 -4.04 -4.58 22.71
C SER A 541 -4.47 -3.59 23.80
N ALA A 542 -5.05 -2.44 23.40
CA ALA A 542 -5.37 -1.38 24.36
C ALA A 542 -6.71 -1.56 25.09
N THR A 543 -7.72 -2.14 24.44
CA THR A 543 -9.09 -2.25 24.98
C THR A 543 -9.66 -3.67 24.97
N ALA A 544 -8.94 -4.63 24.38
CA ALA A 544 -9.35 -6.03 24.28
C ALA A 544 -8.19 -6.96 24.69
N GLY A 545 -8.18 -8.18 24.16
CA GLY A 545 -7.18 -9.21 24.40
C GLY A 545 -6.27 -9.47 23.21
N ILE A 546 -5.36 -10.42 23.39
CA ILE A 546 -4.52 -10.98 22.33
C ILE A 546 -4.89 -12.47 22.22
N LYS A 547 -5.17 -12.94 21.01
CA LYS A 547 -5.21 -14.37 20.72
C LYS A 547 -3.90 -14.72 20.02
N ALA A 548 -2.99 -15.39 20.72
CA ALA A 548 -1.81 -15.99 20.13
C ALA A 548 -2.21 -17.32 19.48
N ILE A 549 -1.73 -17.58 18.28
CA ILE A 549 -1.90 -18.87 17.58
C ILE A 549 -0.52 -19.36 17.17
N TRP A 550 0.30 -18.47 16.61
CA TRP A 550 1.70 -18.76 16.36
C TRP A 550 2.51 -17.45 16.39
N ILE A 551 3.48 -17.40 17.29
CA ILE A 551 4.43 -16.30 17.48
C ILE A 551 5.80 -16.95 17.70
N ASP A 552 6.75 -16.78 16.78
CA ASP A 552 8.09 -17.35 16.89
C ASP A 552 9.17 -16.27 16.86
N ALA A 553 9.75 -15.98 18.02
CA ALA A 553 10.92 -15.11 18.13
C ALA A 553 12.24 -15.90 18.12
N GLY A 554 12.20 -17.24 18.06
CA GLY A 554 13.38 -18.09 18.19
C GLY A 554 13.74 -18.40 19.65
N THR A 555 15.01 -18.71 19.91
CA THR A 555 15.50 -19.17 21.23
C THR A 555 16.28 -18.13 22.01
N LYS A 556 16.57 -16.98 21.40
CA LYS A 556 17.32 -15.86 22.00
C LYS A 556 16.57 -14.54 21.97
N ASN A 557 15.66 -14.33 21.02
CA ASN A 557 14.83 -13.13 21.03
C ASN A 557 13.62 -13.29 21.97
N ASP A 558 13.11 -12.16 22.45
CA ASP A 558 12.06 -12.11 23.46
C ASP A 558 10.70 -11.80 22.86
N VAL A 559 9.64 -12.19 23.58
CA VAL A 559 8.24 -11.87 23.26
C VAL A 559 7.60 -11.07 24.38
N PHE A 560 6.97 -9.95 24.02
CA PHE A 560 6.23 -9.07 24.92
C PHE A 560 4.76 -8.99 24.50
N LEU A 561 3.85 -9.49 25.35
CA LEU A 561 2.41 -9.47 25.10
C LEU A 561 1.71 -8.62 26.16
N THR A 562 0.99 -7.58 25.73
CA THR A 562 0.25 -6.68 26.64
C THR A 562 -1.22 -6.55 26.24
N ALA A 563 -2.12 -7.11 27.05
CA ALA A 563 -3.58 -6.99 26.90
C ALA A 563 -4.18 -6.10 28.00
N LYS A 564 -4.16 -4.78 27.78
CA LYS A 564 -4.48 -3.77 28.81
C LYS A 564 -5.87 -3.86 29.42
N GLN A 565 -6.82 -4.53 28.78
CA GLN A 565 -8.20 -4.71 29.30
C GLN A 565 -8.76 -6.12 29.02
N GLY A 566 -7.92 -7.06 28.58
CA GLY A 566 -8.34 -8.35 28.07
C GLY A 566 -7.54 -9.51 28.63
N SER A 567 -7.83 -10.69 28.09
CA SER A 567 -7.07 -11.91 28.30
C SER A 567 -6.03 -12.09 27.19
N ILE A 568 -5.05 -12.94 27.45
CA ILE A 568 -4.13 -13.45 26.44
C ILE A 568 -4.42 -14.95 26.33
N THR A 569 -4.83 -15.41 25.15
CA THR A 569 -5.39 -16.75 24.95
C THR A 569 -4.82 -17.45 23.73
N GLN A 570 -4.89 -18.77 23.72
CA GLN A 570 -4.55 -19.64 22.59
C GLN A 570 -5.71 -19.94 21.63
N ASP A 571 -5.51 -20.89 20.71
CA ASP A 571 -6.51 -21.36 19.74
C ASP A 571 -7.24 -22.68 20.08
N GLY A 572 -6.79 -23.38 21.13
CA GLY A 572 -7.34 -24.61 21.67
C GLY A 572 -6.71 -25.88 21.09
N VAL A 573 -5.67 -25.72 20.27
CA VAL A 573 -4.84 -26.80 19.74
C VAL A 573 -3.61 -26.94 20.64
N PRO A 574 -3.16 -28.17 20.96
CA PRO A 574 -1.97 -28.40 21.81
C PRO A 574 -0.66 -28.17 21.04
N ALA A 575 -0.57 -27.09 20.28
CA ALA A 575 0.61 -26.71 19.51
C ALA A 575 1.21 -25.46 20.14
N CYS A 576 2.53 -25.33 20.11
CA CYS A 576 3.22 -24.17 20.67
C CYS A 576 2.67 -22.87 20.04
N ASP A 577 2.05 -22.02 20.86
CA ASP A 577 1.55 -20.71 20.46
C ASP A 577 2.65 -19.65 20.46
N VAL A 578 3.61 -19.75 21.40
CA VAL A 578 4.68 -18.76 21.59
C VAL A 578 6.04 -19.42 21.84
N ALA A 579 7.02 -19.13 20.98
CA ALA A 579 8.42 -19.50 21.17
C ALA A 579 9.30 -18.26 21.38
N SER A 580 10.12 -18.27 22.43
CA SER A 580 10.99 -17.14 22.79
C SER A 580 12.12 -17.55 23.74
N ASP A 581 13.06 -16.65 24.03
CA ASP A 581 13.95 -16.77 25.19
C ASP A 581 13.20 -16.35 26.47
N GLU A 582 12.94 -15.04 26.62
CA GLU A 582 12.04 -14.53 27.66
C GLU A 582 10.63 -14.27 27.10
N LEU A 583 9.61 -14.67 27.86
CA LEU A 583 8.20 -14.37 27.60
C LEU A 583 7.65 -13.44 28.68
N HIS A 584 7.35 -12.21 28.30
CA HIS A 584 6.80 -11.16 29.16
C HIS A 584 5.32 -10.94 28.84
N ILE A 585 4.44 -11.17 29.82
CA ILE A 585 2.99 -11.15 29.65
C ILE A 585 2.33 -10.24 30.68
N ASP A 586 1.54 -9.26 30.23
CA ASP A 586 0.67 -8.44 31.08
C ASP A 586 -0.79 -8.52 30.58
N ALA A 587 -1.66 -9.10 31.40
CA ALA A 587 -3.09 -9.25 31.14
C ALA A 587 -3.98 -8.77 32.30
N GLN A 588 -5.27 -8.59 32.02
CA GLN A 588 -6.26 -8.29 33.05
C GLN A 588 -7.27 -9.42 33.30
N LYS A 589 -7.51 -10.29 32.30
CA LYS A 589 -8.61 -11.27 32.33
C LYS A 589 -8.18 -12.73 32.14
N GLY A 590 -6.92 -13.04 32.46
CA GLY A 590 -6.35 -14.39 32.37
C GLY A 590 -5.34 -14.54 31.25
N ILE A 591 -4.51 -15.58 31.39
CA ILE A 591 -3.45 -16.00 30.47
C ILE A 591 -3.60 -17.51 30.24
N ASP A 592 -3.63 -17.94 28.99
CA ASP A 592 -3.73 -19.36 28.60
C ASP A 592 -2.91 -19.54 27.31
N LEU A 593 -1.75 -20.21 27.40
CA LEU A 593 -0.79 -20.38 26.31
C LEU A 593 -0.04 -21.71 26.40
N ASP A 594 0.18 -22.32 25.25
CA ASP A 594 1.19 -23.36 25.04
C ASP A 594 2.49 -22.67 24.58
N THR A 595 3.61 -22.91 25.27
CA THR A 595 4.84 -22.14 25.08
C THR A 595 6.06 -23.02 24.85
N ARG A 596 7.10 -22.42 24.29
CA ARG A 596 8.48 -22.92 24.31
C ARG A 596 9.39 -21.74 24.64
N SER A 597 9.45 -21.41 25.92
CA SER A 597 10.22 -20.28 26.44
C SER A 597 11.16 -20.74 27.54
N ASN A 598 12.32 -20.09 27.66
CA ASN A 598 13.28 -20.38 28.73
C ASN A 598 12.88 -19.69 30.03
N ILE A 599 12.36 -18.45 29.94
CA ILE A 599 12.00 -17.63 31.10
C ILE A 599 10.58 -17.09 30.94
N LEU A 600 9.79 -17.19 32.00
CA LEU A 600 8.44 -16.63 32.07
C LEU A 600 8.35 -15.50 33.10
N LEU A 601 7.82 -14.36 32.64
CA LEU A 601 7.33 -13.26 33.47
C LEU A 601 5.86 -13.00 33.12
N ALA A 602 4.94 -13.34 34.02
CA ALA A 602 3.50 -13.25 33.74
C ALA A 602 2.74 -12.56 34.88
N ASP A 603 2.04 -11.48 34.53
CA ASP A 603 1.17 -10.74 35.44
C ASP A 603 -0.29 -10.78 34.93
N ASN A 604 -1.21 -11.25 35.78
CA ASN A 604 -2.65 -11.12 35.56
C ASN A 604 -3.31 -10.33 36.69
N SER A 605 -3.82 -9.14 36.35
CA SER A 605 -4.10 -8.11 37.36
C SER A 605 -5.54 -8.05 37.88
N GLN A 606 -6.52 -8.78 37.31
CA GLN A 606 -7.92 -8.72 37.79
C GLN A 606 -8.60 -10.07 37.99
N ILE A 607 -8.93 -10.79 36.92
CA ILE A 607 -9.73 -12.03 36.96
C ILE A 607 -9.14 -13.08 36.03
N GLY A 608 -9.50 -14.34 36.21
CA GLY A 608 -9.08 -15.43 35.34
C GLY A 608 -7.78 -16.10 35.80
N ASP A 609 -7.55 -17.29 35.28
CA ASP A 609 -6.38 -18.11 35.62
C ASP A 609 -5.17 -17.71 34.79
N ILE A 610 -3.97 -18.06 35.27
CA ILE A 610 -2.77 -18.17 34.45
C ILE A 610 -2.56 -19.66 34.19
N VAL A 611 -2.57 -20.06 32.92
CA VAL A 611 -2.36 -21.43 32.46
C VAL A 611 -1.24 -21.40 31.43
N ILE A 612 -0.16 -22.13 31.71
CA ILE A 612 1.01 -22.24 30.84
C ILE A 612 1.32 -23.72 30.66
N ASP A 613 1.44 -24.16 29.41
CA ASP A 613 1.99 -25.47 29.06
C ASP A 613 3.28 -25.29 28.27
N ASN A 614 4.43 -25.45 28.91
CA ASN A 614 5.73 -25.23 28.30
C ASN A 614 6.36 -26.55 27.81
N THR A 615 6.82 -26.55 26.57
CA THR A 615 7.72 -27.58 26.05
C THR A 615 9.16 -27.20 26.36
N GLY A 616 9.91 -28.12 26.98
CA GLY A 616 11.28 -27.87 27.42
C GLY A 616 11.35 -27.28 28.82
N ASP A 617 12.57 -26.95 29.25
CA ASP A 617 12.82 -26.38 30.56
C ASP A 617 12.18 -25.00 30.67
N LEU A 618 11.63 -24.67 31.84
CA LEU A 618 11.08 -23.34 32.10
C LEU A 618 11.59 -22.80 33.42
N TYR A 619 12.07 -21.56 33.41
CA TYR A 619 12.22 -20.76 34.61
C TYR A 619 11.02 -19.82 34.77
N ALA A 620 10.10 -20.20 35.67
CA ALA A 620 8.98 -19.37 36.07
C ALA A 620 9.45 -18.29 37.07
N LYS A 621 10.20 -17.32 36.55
CA LYS A 621 10.90 -16.28 37.31
C LYS A 621 9.96 -15.41 38.15
N HIS A 622 8.87 -14.95 37.54
CA HIS A 622 7.84 -14.17 38.22
C HIS A 622 6.48 -14.45 37.61
N VAL A 623 5.54 -14.93 38.43
CA VAL A 623 4.16 -15.19 38.00
C VAL A 623 3.20 -14.70 39.09
N ASP A 624 2.52 -13.57 38.87
CA ASP A 624 1.53 -13.01 39.81
C ASP A 624 0.12 -13.07 39.22
N ASN A 625 -0.77 -13.84 39.85
CA ASN A 625 -2.18 -13.87 39.49
C ASN A 625 -3.05 -13.32 40.62
N LYS A 626 -3.71 -12.19 40.36
CA LYS A 626 -4.68 -11.57 41.29
C LYS A 626 -6.08 -12.16 41.18
N GLY A 627 -6.37 -12.84 40.07
CA GLY A 627 -7.73 -13.10 39.60
C GLY A 627 -8.21 -14.54 39.54
N GLY A 628 -7.35 -15.50 39.86
CA GLY A 628 -7.63 -16.92 39.77
C GLY A 628 -6.40 -17.75 40.13
N ASN A 629 -6.43 -19.01 39.71
CA ASN A 629 -5.37 -19.98 39.99
C ASN A 629 -4.20 -19.80 39.03
N ILE A 630 -3.05 -20.34 39.42
CA ILE A 630 -1.87 -20.49 38.55
C ILE A 630 -1.71 -21.98 38.24
N ARG A 631 -1.60 -22.32 36.96
CA ARG A 631 -1.29 -23.67 36.48
C ARG A 631 -0.11 -23.59 35.53
N ILE A 632 0.99 -24.22 35.88
CA ILE A 632 2.17 -24.30 35.02
C ILE A 632 2.50 -25.77 34.85
N THR A 633 2.45 -26.23 33.60
CA THR A 633 2.95 -27.54 33.21
C THR A 633 4.20 -27.35 32.38
N THR A 634 5.24 -28.13 32.67
CA THR A 634 6.43 -28.23 31.83
C THR A 634 6.59 -29.68 31.38
N HIS A 635 7.04 -29.85 30.14
CA HIS A 635 7.42 -31.15 29.59
C HIS A 635 8.94 -31.38 29.71
N SER A 636 9.52 -30.89 30.81
CA SER A 636 10.93 -30.99 31.20
C SER A 636 11.07 -30.48 32.65
N ASP A 637 12.21 -29.91 33.03
CA ASP A 637 12.40 -29.31 34.35
C ASP A 637 11.68 -27.96 34.49
N LEU A 638 11.15 -27.69 35.69
CA LEU A 638 10.56 -26.41 36.07
C LEU A 638 11.38 -25.79 37.19
N PHE A 639 12.03 -24.66 36.92
CA PHE A 639 12.66 -23.83 37.95
C PHE A 639 11.65 -22.80 38.45
N VAL A 640 11.45 -22.73 39.76
CA VAL A 640 10.42 -21.88 40.37
C VAL A 640 11.05 -20.67 41.04
N GLY A 641 10.67 -19.47 40.59
CA GLY A 641 10.99 -18.23 41.29
C GLY A 641 9.79 -17.73 42.09
N ASN A 642 9.47 -16.45 41.94
CA ASN A 642 8.38 -15.82 42.67
C ASN A 642 7.01 -16.11 42.03
N ILE A 643 6.27 -17.09 42.54
CA ILE A 643 4.95 -17.51 42.02
C ILE A 643 3.87 -17.18 43.05
N GLN A 644 2.92 -16.30 42.70
CA GLN A 644 1.98 -15.69 43.64
C GLN A 644 0.52 -15.78 43.15
N ALA A 645 -0.24 -16.77 43.62
CA ALA A 645 -1.69 -16.76 43.53
C ALA A 645 -2.28 -15.99 44.72
N GLN A 646 -2.88 -14.83 44.49
CA GLN A 646 -3.38 -13.96 45.56
C GLN A 646 -4.73 -14.45 46.13
N GLY A 647 -5.09 -13.96 47.32
CA GLY A 647 -6.39 -14.27 47.92
C GLY A 647 -6.48 -15.71 48.40
N SER A 648 -7.53 -16.42 47.97
CA SER A 648 -7.79 -17.84 48.26
C SER A 648 -7.62 -18.71 47.01
N ASN A 649 -6.74 -18.30 46.10
CA ASN A 649 -6.48 -18.99 44.84
C ASN A 649 -5.32 -19.97 45.00
N ASP A 650 -5.27 -20.95 44.11
CA ASP A 650 -4.35 -22.08 44.21
C ASP A 650 -3.23 -22.01 43.17
N VAL A 651 -2.13 -22.70 43.46
CA VAL A 651 -1.03 -22.93 42.52
C VAL A 651 -0.91 -24.42 42.23
N TYR A 652 -0.84 -24.78 40.95
CA TYR A 652 -0.59 -26.14 40.47
C TYR A 652 0.64 -26.13 39.57
N LEU A 653 1.71 -26.79 39.99
CA LEU A 653 2.95 -26.91 39.22
C LEU A 653 3.19 -28.37 38.86
N ASN A 654 3.43 -28.65 37.58
CA ASN A 654 3.58 -30.00 37.06
C ASN A 654 4.79 -30.11 36.12
N ALA A 655 5.90 -30.68 36.59
CA ALA A 655 7.01 -31.10 35.75
C ALA A 655 6.73 -32.52 35.23
N ALA A 656 6.04 -32.61 34.10
CA ALA A 656 5.44 -33.85 33.61
C ALA A 656 6.48 -34.95 33.30
N THR A 657 7.70 -34.55 32.92
CA THR A 657 8.81 -35.47 32.60
C THR A 657 10.12 -35.11 33.29
N GLY A 658 10.12 -34.11 34.16
CA GLY A 658 11.33 -33.61 34.83
C GLY A 658 11.12 -33.40 36.33
N SER A 659 11.97 -32.55 36.89
CA SER A 659 11.97 -32.13 38.29
C SER A 659 11.39 -30.73 38.46
N ILE A 660 10.93 -30.43 39.67
CA ILE A 660 10.67 -29.05 40.10
C ILE A 660 11.86 -28.61 40.94
N TRP A 661 12.60 -27.60 40.48
CA TRP A 661 13.80 -27.09 41.12
C TRP A 661 13.58 -25.69 41.67
N ASP A 662 14.28 -25.38 42.75
CA ASP A 662 14.41 -24.02 43.24
C ASP A 662 15.27 -23.16 42.29
N ASP A 663 15.07 -21.84 42.31
CA ASP A 663 15.80 -20.89 41.48
C ASP A 663 17.09 -20.34 42.10
N LEU A 664 17.76 -21.05 43.01
CA LEU A 664 19.06 -20.65 43.58
C LEU A 664 20.11 -20.12 42.59
N PHE A 665 20.08 -20.57 41.34
CA PHE A 665 21.00 -20.07 40.33
C PHE A 665 20.78 -18.57 40.04
N ALA A 666 19.56 -18.08 40.23
CA ALA A 666 19.12 -16.70 40.07
C ALA A 666 18.88 -15.98 41.40
N ASP A 667 18.44 -16.67 42.46
CA ASP A 667 18.23 -16.13 43.81
C ASP A 667 19.02 -16.92 44.87
N ALA A 668 20.32 -16.67 44.96
CA ALA A 668 21.19 -17.36 45.92
C ALA A 668 20.90 -17.03 47.40
N ASP A 669 20.08 -16.00 47.66
CA ASP A 669 19.62 -15.63 49.00
C ASP A 669 18.28 -16.30 49.37
N ASP A 670 17.66 -17.02 48.43
CA ASP A 670 16.49 -17.88 48.65
C ASP A 670 15.32 -17.10 49.29
N LEU A 671 14.92 -16.01 48.62
CA LEU A 671 13.89 -15.08 49.07
C LEU A 671 12.57 -15.24 48.31
N ASN A 672 12.61 -15.88 47.15
CA ASN A 672 11.45 -16.24 46.35
C ASN A 672 10.65 -17.36 47.03
N TYR A 673 9.34 -17.39 46.80
CA TYR A 673 8.49 -18.45 47.33
C TYR A 673 7.24 -18.62 46.50
N ILE A 674 6.64 -19.80 46.58
CA ILE A 674 5.34 -20.11 45.98
C ILE A 674 4.23 -19.78 46.98
N ARG A 675 3.21 -19.05 46.55
CA ARG A 675 2.06 -18.69 47.39
C ARG A 675 0.72 -19.09 46.76
N GLY A 676 -0.11 -19.77 47.54
CA GLY A 676 -1.51 -20.08 47.23
C GLY A 676 -2.31 -20.49 48.47
N ASP A 677 -3.61 -20.75 48.35
CA ASP A 677 -4.39 -21.42 49.40
C ASP A 677 -4.02 -22.91 49.44
N LEU A 678 -4.13 -23.57 48.29
CA LEU A 678 -3.46 -24.82 47.97
C LEU A 678 -2.23 -24.57 47.08
N VAL A 679 -1.13 -25.23 47.40
CA VAL A 679 0.00 -25.44 46.48
C VAL A 679 0.12 -26.93 46.20
N ASP A 680 -0.03 -27.31 44.94
CA ASP A 680 0.03 -28.69 44.45
C ASP A 680 1.23 -28.85 43.51
N LEU A 681 2.19 -29.68 43.89
CA LEU A 681 3.45 -29.90 43.19
C LEU A 681 3.53 -31.33 42.67
N VAL A 682 3.73 -31.51 41.38
CA VAL A 682 3.86 -32.83 40.77
C VAL A 682 5.12 -32.85 39.89
N ALA A 683 6.00 -33.82 40.12
CA ALA A 683 7.18 -34.03 39.30
C ALA A 683 7.33 -35.52 38.97
N LEU A 684 7.89 -35.84 37.80
CA LEU A 684 8.27 -37.22 37.52
C LEU A 684 9.52 -37.61 38.30
N GLU A 685 10.48 -36.71 38.42
CA GLU A 685 11.76 -36.92 39.08
C GLU A 685 11.76 -36.34 40.51
N ASP A 686 12.54 -35.31 40.80
CA ASP A 686 12.70 -34.73 42.13
C ASP A 686 11.80 -33.48 42.33
N ILE A 687 11.49 -33.16 43.58
CA ILE A 687 10.96 -31.85 43.97
C ILE A 687 11.95 -31.24 44.97
N GLY A 688 12.66 -30.21 44.54
CA GLY A 688 13.82 -29.63 45.23
C GLY A 688 15.08 -30.51 45.16
N ASP A 689 16.24 -29.93 45.47
CA ASP A 689 17.56 -30.58 45.39
C ASP A 689 18.17 -30.83 46.77
N MET A 690 18.10 -32.07 47.26
CA MET A 690 18.74 -32.46 48.52
C MET A 690 20.28 -32.41 48.51
N ALA A 691 20.91 -32.31 47.33
CA ALA A 691 22.37 -32.21 47.21
C ALA A 691 22.88 -30.77 47.37
N VAL A 692 22.00 -29.78 47.30
CA VAL A 692 22.33 -28.36 47.35
C VAL A 692 21.82 -27.77 48.67
N SER A 693 22.64 -26.90 49.29
CA SER A 693 22.19 -26.14 50.46
C SER A 693 21.13 -25.15 50.00
N ASN A 694 20.01 -25.08 50.72
CA ASN A 694 18.82 -24.31 50.32
C ASN A 694 18.16 -24.81 49.03
N GLY A 695 18.36 -26.07 48.64
CA GLY A 695 17.66 -26.65 47.49
C GLY A 695 16.19 -27.00 47.76
N ASP A 696 15.62 -26.65 48.91
CA ASP A 696 14.20 -26.78 49.20
C ASP A 696 13.36 -25.93 48.23
N ILE A 697 12.14 -26.37 47.95
CA ILE A 697 11.14 -25.45 47.40
C ILE A 697 10.46 -24.71 48.54
N ASP A 698 10.50 -23.39 48.45
CA ASP A 698 10.00 -22.47 49.47
C ASP A 698 8.50 -22.17 49.27
N VAL A 699 7.65 -22.58 50.23
CA VAL A 699 6.19 -22.55 50.07
C VAL A 699 5.45 -21.81 51.19
N ARG A 700 4.53 -20.94 50.79
CA ARG A 700 3.58 -20.27 51.67
C ARG A 700 2.14 -20.61 51.26
N ALA A 701 1.61 -21.68 51.85
CA ALA A 701 0.24 -22.13 51.60
C ALA A 701 -0.50 -22.54 52.87
N ASN A 702 -1.84 -22.60 52.82
CA ASN A 702 -2.60 -23.24 53.89
C ASN A 702 -2.50 -24.77 53.77
N THR A 703 -2.51 -25.28 52.54
CA THR A 703 -2.39 -26.70 52.24
C THR A 703 -1.32 -26.93 51.18
N ILE A 704 -0.47 -27.95 51.39
CA ILE A 704 0.50 -28.42 50.42
C ILE A 704 0.18 -29.86 50.05
N ASN A 705 0.11 -30.13 48.75
CA ASN A 705 0.21 -31.46 48.16
C ASN A 705 1.51 -31.51 47.35
N ALA A 706 2.22 -32.64 47.41
CA ALA A 706 3.41 -32.82 46.59
C ALA A 706 3.62 -34.30 46.28
N SER A 707 3.93 -34.62 45.02
CA SER A 707 4.16 -36.00 44.59
C SER A 707 5.30 -36.08 43.58
N CYS A 708 6.31 -36.91 43.87
CA CYS A 708 7.43 -37.16 42.98
C CYS A 708 7.89 -38.63 43.01
N SER A 709 8.59 -39.10 41.98
CA SER A 709 9.19 -40.45 41.99
C SER A 709 10.59 -40.47 42.60
N GLY A 710 11.23 -39.32 42.74
CA GLY A 710 12.55 -39.13 43.33
C GLY A 710 12.51 -38.59 44.75
N ASP A 711 13.52 -37.83 45.13
CA ASP A 711 13.66 -37.15 46.40
C ASP A 711 12.71 -35.92 46.46
N LEU A 712 12.27 -35.56 47.67
CA LEU A 712 11.38 -34.43 47.93
C LEU A 712 11.91 -33.58 49.09
N ILE A 713 12.21 -32.31 48.85
CA ILE A 713 12.63 -31.34 49.87
C ILE A 713 11.81 -30.05 49.75
N LEU A 714 11.12 -29.68 50.84
CA LEU A 714 10.23 -28.51 50.90
C LEU A 714 10.44 -27.75 52.22
N GLU A 715 10.41 -26.43 52.15
CA GLU A 715 10.25 -25.55 53.32
C GLU A 715 8.86 -24.89 53.30
N ALA A 716 8.17 -24.91 54.44
CA ALA A 716 6.86 -24.27 54.60
C ALA A 716 6.82 -23.25 55.74
N LYS A 717 5.94 -22.25 55.60
CA LYS A 717 5.64 -21.30 56.69
C LYS A 717 4.72 -21.90 57.77
N ASP A 718 4.65 -21.19 58.90
CA ASP A 718 3.86 -21.55 60.08
C ASP A 718 2.37 -21.82 59.75
N GLY A 719 1.81 -22.88 60.32
CA GLY A 719 0.38 -23.21 60.23
C GLY A 719 -0.02 -24.04 59.01
N THR A 720 0.94 -24.50 58.21
CA THR A 720 0.71 -25.27 56.98
C THR A 720 0.24 -26.70 57.25
N LEU A 721 -0.75 -27.16 56.47
CA LEU A 721 -1.13 -28.57 56.35
C LEU A 721 -0.36 -29.22 55.19
N PHE A 722 0.58 -30.11 55.51
CA PHE A 722 1.12 -31.06 54.54
C PHE A 722 0.12 -32.20 54.37
N ASN A 723 -0.72 -32.14 53.34
CA ASN A 723 -1.92 -32.98 53.23
C ASN A 723 -1.66 -34.32 52.55
N ASN A 724 -1.21 -34.32 51.30
CA ASN A 724 -0.86 -35.51 50.53
C ASN A 724 0.54 -35.35 49.98
N ILE A 725 1.54 -35.86 50.71
CA ILE A 725 2.95 -35.76 50.32
C ILE A 725 3.49 -37.16 50.01
N SER A 726 4.02 -37.36 48.81
CA SER A 726 4.55 -38.64 48.35
C SER A 726 5.90 -38.49 47.64
N ALA A 727 6.88 -39.34 47.99
CA ALA A 727 8.18 -39.40 47.32
C ALA A 727 8.60 -40.85 47.04
N GLY A 728 9.08 -41.16 45.85
CA GLY A 728 9.71 -42.47 45.57
C GLY A 728 11.15 -42.59 46.09
N GLY A 729 11.74 -41.47 46.51
CA GLY A 729 13.04 -41.36 47.16
C GLY A 729 12.92 -40.95 48.63
N ARG A 730 13.89 -40.19 49.14
CA ARG A 730 13.91 -39.57 50.47
C ARG A 730 12.98 -38.36 50.52
N MET A 731 12.55 -38.01 51.73
CA MET A 731 11.69 -36.85 51.97
C MET A 731 12.24 -36.01 53.11
N SER A 732 12.31 -34.69 52.91
CA SER A 732 12.68 -33.70 53.91
C SER A 732 11.65 -32.57 53.93
N LEU A 733 10.92 -32.40 55.03
CA LEU A 733 9.95 -31.32 55.20
C LEU A 733 10.38 -30.42 56.36
N THR A 734 10.64 -29.15 56.09
CA THR A 734 11.04 -28.14 57.07
C THR A 734 9.92 -27.12 57.27
N ALA A 735 9.79 -26.63 58.50
CA ALA A 735 8.96 -25.46 58.77
C ALA A 735 9.47 -24.65 59.97
N CYS A 736 9.23 -23.35 59.94
CA CYS A 736 9.55 -22.47 61.06
C CYS A 736 8.56 -22.61 62.24
N GLY A 737 7.28 -22.86 61.95
CA GLY A 737 6.18 -22.86 62.92
C GLY A 737 5.47 -24.22 63.05
N SER A 738 4.41 -24.26 63.86
CA SER A 738 3.58 -25.47 63.98
C SER A 738 3.01 -25.92 62.64
N ILE A 739 3.01 -27.23 62.37
CA ILE A 739 2.46 -27.83 61.14
C ILE A 739 1.47 -28.96 61.45
N ILE A 740 0.66 -29.27 60.46
CA ILE A 740 -0.25 -30.42 60.48
C ILE A 740 0.20 -31.39 59.37
N LEU A 741 0.28 -32.67 59.70
CA LEU A 741 0.65 -33.74 58.77
C LEU A 741 -0.58 -34.62 58.49
N GLY A 742 -0.93 -34.70 57.21
CA GLY A 742 -1.93 -35.60 56.64
C GLY A 742 -1.31 -36.96 56.26
N ASN A 743 -1.59 -37.40 55.04
CA ASN A 743 -1.04 -38.60 54.45
C ASN A 743 0.36 -38.33 53.87
N ILE A 744 1.38 -38.90 54.51
CA ILE A 744 2.79 -38.70 54.12
C ILE A 744 3.39 -40.07 53.80
N THR A 745 3.86 -40.28 52.58
CA THR A 745 4.42 -41.56 52.14
C THR A 745 5.76 -41.40 51.44
N SER A 746 6.70 -42.28 51.74
CA SER A 746 8.00 -42.30 51.06
C SER A 746 8.53 -43.72 50.94
N ASP A 747 9.14 -44.05 49.81
CA ASP A 747 9.91 -45.29 49.68
C ASP A 747 11.23 -45.22 50.48
N GLY A 748 11.79 -44.01 50.64
CA GLY A 748 13.01 -43.70 51.37
C GLY A 748 12.79 -43.19 52.80
N PHE A 749 13.82 -42.53 53.33
CA PHE A 749 13.81 -41.94 54.67
C PHE A 749 12.95 -40.67 54.70
N ILE A 750 12.10 -40.54 55.71
CA ILE A 750 11.30 -39.33 55.94
C ILE A 750 11.94 -38.54 57.08
N ASP A 751 12.39 -37.31 56.83
CA ASP A 751 12.79 -36.35 57.84
C ASP A 751 11.79 -35.18 57.86
N ILE A 752 11.21 -34.89 59.01
CA ILE A 752 10.33 -33.74 59.19
C ILE A 752 10.84 -32.96 60.38
N ARG A 753 11.14 -31.68 60.16
CA ARG A 753 11.72 -30.81 61.16
C ARG A 753 10.96 -29.50 61.29
N VAL A 754 10.61 -29.15 62.52
CA VAL A 754 10.03 -27.87 62.89
C VAL A 754 10.96 -27.15 63.86
N SER A 755 11.37 -25.93 63.54
CA SER A 755 12.28 -25.16 64.41
C SER A 755 11.54 -24.50 65.58
N GLN A 756 10.30 -24.07 65.39
CA GLN A 756 9.43 -23.52 66.44
C GLN A 756 8.01 -24.09 66.36
N GLY A 757 7.45 -24.54 67.48
CA GLY A 757 6.06 -25.02 67.51
C GLY A 757 5.89 -26.53 67.27
N ASP A 758 4.64 -26.94 67.13
CA ASP A 758 4.20 -28.33 67.28
C ASP A 758 4.04 -29.05 65.93
N ILE A 759 4.39 -30.33 65.88
CA ILE A 759 4.03 -31.23 64.77
C ILE A 759 2.75 -31.96 65.15
N THR A 760 1.68 -31.81 64.38
CA THR A 760 0.43 -32.56 64.61
C THR A 760 0.21 -33.60 63.51
N VAL A 761 0.36 -34.88 63.85
CA VAL A 761 0.01 -35.99 62.96
C VAL A 761 -1.49 -36.25 63.04
N THR A 762 -2.19 -36.15 61.92
CA THR A 762 -3.65 -36.34 61.88
C THR A 762 -4.02 -37.83 61.84
N THR A 763 -5.27 -38.15 61.50
CA THR A 763 -5.76 -39.54 61.37
C THR A 763 -5.05 -40.36 60.30
N ASP A 764 -4.39 -39.70 59.36
CA ASP A 764 -3.67 -40.33 58.26
C ASP A 764 -2.26 -40.77 58.67
N THR A 765 -1.68 -41.71 57.94
CA THR A 765 -0.45 -42.40 58.35
C THR A 765 0.78 -41.84 57.66
N ILE A 766 1.83 -41.54 58.42
CA ILE A 766 3.18 -41.33 57.91
C ILE A 766 3.83 -42.69 57.66
N THR A 767 4.15 -43.02 56.41
CA THR A 767 4.67 -44.33 56.02
C THR A 767 6.00 -44.23 55.28
N SER A 768 7.06 -44.79 55.86
CA SER A 768 8.30 -45.09 55.13
C SER A 768 8.35 -46.58 54.78
N TYR A 769 8.36 -46.93 53.50
CA TYR A 769 8.25 -48.32 53.05
C TYR A 769 9.54 -49.13 53.20
N ASN A 770 10.71 -48.52 52.97
CA ASN A 770 12.00 -49.21 53.03
C ASN A 770 13.02 -48.57 53.99
N SER A 771 12.63 -47.56 54.78
CA SER A 771 13.53 -46.84 55.69
C SER A 771 12.84 -46.42 57.00
N GLY A 772 13.43 -45.45 57.68
CA GLY A 772 12.99 -44.83 58.92
C GLY A 772 12.20 -43.54 58.75
N VAL A 773 11.61 -43.08 59.86
CA VAL A 773 10.95 -41.78 59.98
C VAL A 773 11.62 -40.99 61.11
N ARG A 774 11.98 -39.74 60.86
CA ARG A 774 12.41 -38.77 61.86
C ARG A 774 11.42 -37.62 61.94
N LEU A 775 10.87 -37.40 63.12
CA LEU A 775 10.10 -36.20 63.44
C LEU A 775 10.87 -35.41 64.50
N THR A 776 11.21 -34.16 64.21
CA THR A 776 11.95 -33.29 65.11
C THR A 776 11.21 -31.98 65.32
N THR A 777 11.00 -31.60 66.57
CA THR A 777 10.60 -30.24 66.95
C THR A 777 11.58 -29.69 67.98
N ASP A 778 12.21 -28.56 67.70
CA ASP A 778 13.29 -28.03 68.56
C ASP A 778 12.73 -27.44 69.86
N THR A 779 11.51 -26.87 69.83
CA THR A 779 10.88 -26.19 70.99
C THR A 779 9.44 -26.61 71.30
N GLY A 780 8.78 -27.33 70.41
CA GLY A 780 7.38 -27.75 70.57
C GLY A 780 7.21 -29.24 70.82
N SER A 781 5.99 -29.71 70.58
CA SER A 781 5.51 -31.06 70.87
C SER A 781 5.11 -31.80 69.59
N ILE A 782 5.12 -33.12 69.65
CA ILE A 782 4.56 -33.99 68.61
C ILE A 782 3.20 -34.49 69.12
N TYR A 783 2.12 -34.09 68.45
CA TYR A 783 0.76 -34.50 68.75
C TYR A 783 0.22 -35.49 67.71
N ALA A 784 -0.73 -36.30 68.14
CA ALA A 784 -1.47 -37.22 67.30
C ALA A 784 -2.96 -36.91 67.38
N GLN A 785 -3.71 -37.22 66.32
CA GLN A 785 -5.17 -37.15 66.27
C GLN A 785 -5.77 -38.42 65.65
N GLY A 786 -6.92 -38.88 66.17
CA GLY A 786 -7.59 -40.10 65.70
C GLY A 786 -7.05 -41.44 66.22
N PRO A 787 -7.49 -42.58 65.65
CA PRO A 787 -7.19 -43.91 66.20
C PRO A 787 -5.85 -44.52 65.76
N GLY A 788 -5.12 -43.94 64.79
CA GLY A 788 -3.88 -44.49 64.23
C GLY A 788 -4.04 -45.79 63.42
N PRO A 789 -2.93 -46.43 62.95
CA PRO A 789 -1.53 -46.06 63.19
C PRO A 789 -1.16 -44.72 62.55
N HIS A 790 -0.36 -43.93 63.26
CA HIS A 790 0.08 -42.60 62.82
C HIS A 790 1.44 -42.66 62.12
N ILE A 791 2.31 -43.60 62.52
CA ILE A 791 3.63 -43.79 61.89
C ILE A 791 3.87 -45.28 61.61
N ILE A 792 4.27 -45.61 60.39
CA ILE A 792 4.73 -46.93 59.96
C ILE A 792 6.12 -46.76 59.33
N ALA A 793 7.12 -47.53 59.81
CA ALA A 793 8.46 -47.49 59.23
C ALA A 793 9.10 -48.89 59.17
N ALA A 794 9.92 -49.12 58.14
CA ALA A 794 10.60 -50.38 57.91
C ALA A 794 11.99 -50.47 58.56
N ASP A 795 12.55 -49.36 59.01
CA ASP A 795 13.87 -49.28 59.66
C ASP A 795 13.83 -48.35 60.90
N ASP A 796 15.00 -47.96 61.40
CA ASP A 796 15.19 -47.10 62.58
C ASP A 796 14.48 -45.73 62.46
N SER A 797 13.66 -45.39 63.46
CA SER A 797 12.90 -44.14 63.53
C SER A 797 13.22 -43.31 64.77
N PHE A 798 13.12 -41.99 64.63
CA PHE A 798 13.52 -41.00 65.64
C PHE A 798 12.38 -40.02 65.90
N LEU A 799 11.93 -39.93 67.15
CA LEU A 799 10.99 -38.89 67.55
C LEU A 799 11.67 -37.98 68.57
N ASN A 800 11.88 -36.73 68.19
CA ASN A 800 12.67 -35.76 68.93
C ASN A 800 11.82 -34.53 69.27
N ALA A 801 11.51 -34.37 70.55
CA ALA A 801 10.80 -33.24 71.15
C ALA A 801 11.44 -32.90 72.51
N PRO A 802 12.70 -32.43 72.53
CA PRO A 802 13.53 -32.37 73.74
C PRO A 802 13.05 -31.29 74.73
N ASN A 803 12.18 -30.38 74.29
CA ASN A 803 11.56 -29.32 75.09
C ASN A 803 10.02 -29.43 75.18
N GLY A 804 9.41 -30.40 74.47
CA GLY A 804 7.96 -30.60 74.45
C GLY A 804 7.54 -32.02 74.83
N LYS A 805 6.37 -32.43 74.35
CA LYS A 805 5.76 -33.73 74.63
C LYS A 805 5.55 -34.52 73.35
N ILE A 806 5.46 -35.84 73.47
CA ILE A 806 4.94 -36.71 72.41
C ILE A 806 3.57 -37.24 72.90
N SER A 807 2.50 -36.43 72.71
CA SER A 807 1.03 -36.58 73.04
C SER A 807 0.61 -37.27 74.37
N PRO A 808 -0.41 -36.91 75.23
CA PRO A 808 -1.54 -35.91 75.21
C PRO A 808 -1.32 -34.74 76.23
N LEU A 809 -2.21 -33.78 76.55
CA LEU A 809 -3.31 -33.07 75.89
C LEU A 809 -2.77 -31.86 75.08
N PRO A 810 -3.53 -31.38 74.07
CA PRO A 810 -4.81 -31.90 73.61
C PRO A 810 -4.62 -32.82 72.38
N GLY A 811 -4.10 -34.03 72.58
CA GLY A 811 -3.94 -35.03 71.52
C GLY A 811 -4.46 -36.41 71.94
N VAL A 812 -4.54 -37.35 71.01
CA VAL A 812 -4.74 -38.79 71.31
C VAL A 812 -3.38 -39.48 71.45
N PRO A 813 -3.29 -40.76 71.90
CA PRO A 813 -2.02 -41.47 71.97
C PRO A 813 -1.37 -41.66 70.58
N LEU A 814 -0.08 -41.38 70.44
CA LEU A 814 0.68 -41.61 69.20
C LEU A 814 0.94 -43.10 68.97
N ASN A 815 0.13 -43.72 68.11
CA ASN A 815 0.31 -45.12 67.69
C ASN A 815 1.36 -45.26 66.57
N VAL A 816 2.44 -46.03 66.80
CA VAL A 816 3.50 -46.27 65.81
C VAL A 816 3.80 -47.76 65.62
N SER A 817 4.23 -48.14 64.42
CA SER A 817 4.64 -49.49 64.03
C SER A 817 5.98 -49.44 63.29
N ILE A 818 7.05 -49.71 64.01
CA ILE A 818 8.44 -49.58 63.54
C ILE A 818 9.09 -50.96 63.55
N LYS A 819 9.60 -51.41 62.39
CA LYS A 819 10.32 -52.69 62.30
C LYS A 819 11.74 -52.60 62.87
N GLY A 820 12.40 -51.46 62.71
CA GLY A 820 13.72 -51.18 63.28
C GLY A 820 13.69 -50.69 64.74
N GLY A 821 14.70 -49.92 65.09
CA GLY A 821 14.86 -49.23 66.36
C GLY A 821 13.95 -48.01 66.49
N LEU A 822 13.33 -47.79 67.64
CA LEU A 822 12.63 -46.54 67.96
C LEU A 822 13.44 -45.74 68.98
N TYR A 823 13.89 -44.57 68.57
CA TYR A 823 14.67 -43.63 69.38
C TYR A 823 13.78 -42.45 69.78
N LEU A 824 13.72 -42.18 71.07
CA LEU A 824 12.91 -41.10 71.64
C LEU A 824 13.80 -40.12 72.39
N ASP A 825 13.68 -38.84 72.07
CA ASP A 825 14.28 -37.74 72.83
C ASP A 825 13.17 -36.79 73.27
N ILE A 826 12.88 -36.73 74.57
CA ILE A 826 11.69 -36.05 75.13
C ILE A 826 12.01 -35.27 76.40
N ALA A 827 11.41 -34.10 76.54
CA ALA A 827 11.47 -33.32 77.78
C ALA A 827 10.62 -33.97 78.88
N ASN A 828 11.22 -34.22 80.05
CA ASN A 828 10.53 -34.63 81.27
C ASN A 828 9.85 -36.00 81.27
N LEU A 829 10.61 -37.05 81.59
CA LEU A 829 10.10 -38.31 82.20
C LEU A 829 9.58 -38.12 83.65
N SER A 830 9.29 -36.89 84.08
CA SER A 830 8.81 -36.56 85.42
C SER A 830 7.31 -36.82 85.55
N ILE A 831 6.95 -38.09 85.72
CA ILE A 831 5.56 -38.51 85.95
C ILE A 831 5.18 -38.16 87.40
N THR A 832 4.57 -37.00 87.63
CA THR A 832 3.85 -36.74 88.89
C THR A 832 2.46 -37.38 88.82
N TYR A 833 2.24 -38.40 89.66
CA TYR A 833 0.92 -38.95 89.96
C TYR A 833 -0.06 -37.78 90.30
N PRO A 834 -1.30 -37.72 89.76
CA PRO A 834 -2.19 -38.84 89.43
C PRO A 834 -2.73 -38.92 87.99
N THR A 835 -2.19 -38.20 87.00
CA THR A 835 -2.71 -38.28 85.61
C THR A 835 -2.09 -39.45 84.84
N ARG A 836 -2.82 -40.57 84.76
CA ARG A 836 -2.56 -41.65 83.79
C ARG A 836 -2.91 -41.15 82.39
N GLU A 837 -2.00 -40.46 81.74
CA GLU A 837 -2.11 -40.16 80.32
C GLU A 837 -1.46 -41.30 79.52
N ASN A 838 -2.19 -41.85 78.54
CA ASN A 838 -1.65 -42.84 77.61
C ASN A 838 -0.97 -42.08 76.48
N TYR A 839 0.35 -42.18 76.37
CA TYR A 839 1.14 -41.42 75.40
C TYR A 839 1.18 -42.08 74.00
N GLY A 840 0.89 -43.38 73.87
CA GLY A 840 0.89 -44.07 72.57
C GLY A 840 1.02 -45.59 72.66
N ASN A 841 0.50 -46.34 71.68
CA ASN A 841 0.91 -47.73 71.45
C ASN A 841 2.17 -47.73 70.56
N LEU A 842 3.33 -47.99 71.15
CA LEU A 842 4.61 -48.00 70.45
C LEU A 842 5.07 -49.44 70.20
N ILE A 843 5.05 -49.89 68.94
CA ILE A 843 5.49 -51.23 68.53
C ILE A 843 6.85 -51.10 67.82
N GLY A 844 7.92 -51.65 68.39
CA GLY A 844 9.29 -51.63 67.85
C GLY A 844 10.38 -51.94 68.88
N THR A 845 11.67 -51.96 68.48
CA THR A 845 12.81 -52.17 69.39
C THR A 845 13.30 -50.83 69.96
N ILE A 846 13.03 -50.51 71.24
CA ILE A 846 13.32 -49.18 71.80
C ILE A 846 14.76 -49.08 72.35
N THR A 847 15.48 -47.98 72.06
CA THR A 847 16.89 -47.75 72.47
C THR A 847 17.08 -46.33 73.05
N PRO A 848 17.88 -46.12 74.12
CA PRO A 848 18.85 -47.03 74.74
C PRO A 848 18.25 -48.13 75.63
N LEU A 849 18.87 -49.31 75.58
CA LEU A 849 18.55 -50.48 76.41
C LEU A 849 18.48 -50.07 77.90
N ASN A 850 17.34 -50.36 78.53
CA ASN A 850 16.97 -50.09 79.94
C ASN A 850 16.11 -48.85 80.24
N THR A 851 15.51 -48.18 79.26
CA THR A 851 14.37 -47.28 79.51
C THR A 851 13.04 -48.03 79.34
N PRO A 852 12.35 -48.45 80.41
CA PRO A 852 11.04 -49.08 80.28
C PRO A 852 9.99 -48.03 79.88
N ILE A 853 9.35 -48.20 78.72
CA ILE A 853 8.07 -47.52 78.43
C ILE A 853 6.99 -48.24 79.23
N LEU A 854 6.68 -47.73 80.41
CA LEU A 854 5.61 -48.24 81.27
C LEU A 854 4.26 -47.64 80.83
N ILE A 855 3.38 -48.46 80.25
CA ILE A 855 1.92 -48.27 80.39
C ILE A 855 1.45 -49.29 81.43
N PRO A 856 1.41 -48.95 82.73
CA PRO A 856 1.04 -49.94 83.74
C PRO A 856 -0.49 -50.00 83.91
N THR A 857 -1.10 -51.13 83.58
CA THR A 857 -2.39 -51.53 84.16
C THR A 857 -2.17 -52.18 85.54
N ARG A 858 -2.02 -51.32 86.58
CA ARG A 858 -2.03 -51.61 88.06
C ARG A 858 -0.66 -52.12 88.60
N PHE A 859 -0.18 -51.89 89.84
CA PHE A 859 -0.76 -51.65 91.19
C PHE A 859 0.34 -51.05 92.17
N PRO A 860 0.25 -51.06 93.53
CA PRO A 860 0.49 -49.90 94.43
C PRO A 860 1.90 -49.69 95.04
N GLU A 861 2.08 -48.44 95.50
CA GLU A 861 2.97 -47.92 96.55
C GLU A 861 4.48 -47.66 96.29
N PRO A 862 5.04 -46.62 96.97
CA PRO A 862 6.07 -45.76 96.40
C PRO A 862 7.44 -46.03 97.00
N LEU A 863 8.52 -45.79 96.26
CA LEU A 863 9.80 -45.46 96.88
C LEU A 863 10.55 -44.37 96.11
N ASN A 864 11.14 -43.52 96.95
CA ASN A 864 11.79 -42.24 96.74
C ASN A 864 13.25 -42.39 96.22
N PRO A 865 13.92 -41.26 95.88
CA PRO A 865 14.92 -41.14 94.82
C PRO A 865 16.37 -41.38 95.29
N PRO A 866 17.34 -41.31 94.36
CA PRO A 866 18.03 -40.04 94.08
C PRO A 866 17.86 -39.54 92.65
#